data_AF-Q8MRI1-F1
#
_entry.id   AF-Q8MRI1-F1
#
_cell.length_a   1.000
_cell.length_b   1.000
_cell.length_c   1.000
_cell.angle_alpha   90.00
_cell.angle_beta   90.00
_cell.angle_gamma   90.00
#
_symmetry.space_group_name_H-M   'P 1'
#
loop_
_entity.id
_entity.type
_entity.pdbx_description
1 polymer ?
#
loop_
_entity_poly.entity_id
_entity_poly.type
_entity_poly.pdbx_seq_one_letter_code
_entity_poly.pdbx_strand_id
1 'polypeptide(L)'
;MHQTEDLKLIDRQLSKIARKRYKWQEKNKTTFVLCTHGMVNDDDKVKQCNPEEKQQQLLSMMRELPYYPPSNEMIEANTNQDLSANNSVFGDFMKTKRLEFYNVCSVMQTLLTIDDLSNMELYAQLIQSDVPVQRVSKLTYKITFKSTPVNAEDFVAPNLDQVVLVPKASLLASPLPKQLVLALLPHPHEDLEPGDPMLRHVASVDKVSSTTVHVRFSRKHKAVLSGQRFYAIIRSRRLTIRYMYRALNLLQESPLVRRYLFPFPSWLTQLVDNSQIKVCCDGHLPNWMQGRPQEPATPTSLSLLNSTIYSNAEQLEAVQRIVAGPSTQGPYILFGPPGTGKTTTIVEAILQLRLQQPQSRILVTAGSNSACDTIALKLCEYIESNIRLQEHFAQQKLPEPDHQLIRVYSRSIYEKGFASVPSLLLKNSNCSKSIYDHIKASRIVKYGIIVATLCTVARLVTDTLGRYNFFTHIFIDEAGASTEPEALIGIMGIKQTADCHVILSGDHKQLGAVIKSNRAASLGLSRSLMERLLQSDCYKSDENGNYDRNRQMRLCRNYRSHPQIVRLFNELYYNGELKAQAPAMDVNLAANWSVLTNPQFPIIFQATHGVTNREQNSTSSYNNLEAEVICWYVKRLINDRVVGQEDVGIVAPYTAQGKLVTKLLQSKGYPNVEVGSVETYQGREKTIIIASLVKSFTNMGFMCNPRRVNVLLSRAKALLILVGNPVTLRHHSDFKFVINECKKHGTYLLKKRDSGQRPHILIKADESNEESSSEPEDEDDKLIPSYARMQQHTDAAIHKIKAHPTNENDQLANSFKISMSKLSI
;
A
#
# COMPACT_ATOMS: atom_id res chain seq x y z
N MET A 1 17.85 -27.93 -20.04
CA MET A 1 17.51 -29.36 -20.03
C MET A 1 18.55 -30.22 -19.28
N HIS A 2 19.24 -29.69 -18.26
CA HIS A 2 20.04 -30.48 -17.32
C HIS A 2 19.63 -30.12 -15.89
N GLN A 3 18.62 -30.80 -15.33
CA GLN A 3 18.46 -30.88 -13.87
C GLN A 3 17.89 -32.26 -13.54
N THR A 4 18.80 -33.18 -13.26
CA THR A 4 18.59 -34.49 -12.64
C THR A 4 18.10 -34.38 -11.18
N GLU A 5 17.90 -33.17 -10.65
CA GLU A 5 17.61 -32.93 -9.24
C GLU A 5 16.12 -32.63 -9.01
N ASP A 6 15.47 -33.35 -8.08
CA ASP A 6 14.14 -33.00 -7.61
C ASP A 6 14.21 -31.79 -6.65
N LEU A 7 14.15 -30.59 -7.24
CA LEU A 7 14.16 -29.33 -6.50
C LEU A 7 13.03 -29.20 -5.46
N LYS A 8 11.88 -29.87 -5.68
CA LYS A 8 10.78 -29.83 -4.71
C LYS A 8 11.11 -30.69 -3.49
N LEU A 9 11.73 -31.85 -3.70
CA LEU A 9 12.22 -32.69 -2.61
C LEU A 9 13.27 -31.95 -1.78
N ILE A 10 14.25 -31.32 -2.43
CA ILE A 10 15.28 -30.54 -1.74
C ILE A 10 14.65 -29.40 -0.93
N ASP A 11 13.76 -28.61 -1.53
CA ASP A 11 13.06 -27.51 -0.84
C ASP A 11 12.24 -28.01 0.36
N ARG A 12 11.58 -29.17 0.26
CA ARG A 12 10.87 -29.81 1.39
C ARG A 12 11.83 -30.25 2.48
N GLN A 13 12.95 -30.88 2.14
CA GLN A 13 13.96 -31.30 3.11
C GLN A 13 14.57 -30.09 3.84
N LEU A 14 14.92 -29.03 3.10
CA LEU A 14 15.37 -27.76 3.67
C LEU A 14 14.32 -27.12 4.59
N SER A 15 13.04 -27.17 4.20
CA SER A 15 11.94 -26.70 5.02
C SER A 15 11.79 -27.51 6.32
N LYS A 16 11.96 -28.85 6.26
CA LYS A 16 11.97 -29.74 7.45
C LYS A 16 13.15 -29.39 8.37
N ILE A 17 14.34 -29.13 7.82
CA ILE A 17 15.52 -28.70 8.58
C ILE A 17 15.24 -27.36 9.28
N ALA A 18 14.74 -26.38 8.53
CA ALA A 18 14.48 -25.03 9.03
C ALA A 18 13.46 -25.00 10.18
N ARG A 19 12.37 -25.79 10.11
CA ARG A 19 11.38 -25.90 11.20
C ARG A 19 11.97 -26.43 12.50
N LYS A 20 13.01 -27.25 12.42
CA LYS A 20 13.69 -27.84 13.59
C LYS A 20 14.95 -27.07 14.00
N ARG A 21 15.22 -25.90 13.40
CA ARG A 21 16.45 -25.09 13.58
C ARG A 21 16.91 -25.00 15.03
N TYR A 22 16.05 -24.63 15.98
CA TYR A 22 16.45 -24.43 17.38
C TYR A 22 17.00 -25.71 18.01
N LYS A 23 16.35 -26.86 17.75
CA LYS A 23 16.84 -28.18 18.20
C LYS A 23 18.19 -28.55 17.59
N TRP A 24 18.55 -27.97 16.44
CA TRP A 24 19.80 -28.23 15.75
C TRP A 24 20.92 -27.28 16.16
N GLN A 25 20.61 -26.00 16.38
CA GLN A 25 21.59 -25.01 16.84
C GLN A 25 22.17 -25.40 18.22
N GLU A 26 21.40 -26.10 19.06
CA GLU A 26 21.90 -26.66 20.32
C GLU A 26 22.88 -27.83 20.14
N LYS A 27 22.90 -28.49 18.97
CA LYS A 27 23.68 -29.71 18.73
C LYS A 27 25.04 -29.51 18.05
N ASN A 28 25.41 -28.29 17.62
CA ASN A 28 26.70 -27.82 17.04
C ASN A 28 27.43 -28.68 15.96
N LYS A 29 27.06 -29.93 15.68
CA LYS A 29 27.76 -30.89 14.80
C LYS A 29 26.84 -31.64 13.85
N THR A 30 25.58 -31.23 13.70
CA THR A 30 24.62 -31.95 12.87
C THR A 30 24.94 -31.74 11.38
N THR A 31 25.24 -32.82 10.66
CA THR A 31 25.35 -32.81 9.19
C THR A 31 24.04 -33.30 8.59
N PHE A 32 23.54 -32.62 7.57
CA PHE A 32 22.32 -32.98 6.85
C PHE A 32 22.67 -33.52 5.46
N VAL A 33 22.03 -34.63 5.09
CA VAL A 33 22.17 -35.20 3.75
C VAL A 33 20.85 -35.00 3.00
N LEU A 34 20.90 -34.22 1.94
CA LEU A 34 19.78 -33.98 1.02
C LEU A 34 19.76 -35.07 -0.04
N CYS A 35 18.58 -35.59 -0.34
CA CYS A 35 18.39 -36.62 -1.35
C CYS A 35 17.88 -35.98 -2.63
N THR A 36 18.49 -36.33 -3.77
CA THR A 36 18.09 -35.88 -5.11
C THR A 36 17.15 -36.87 -5.79
N HIS A 37 17.11 -38.11 -5.31
CA HIS A 37 16.29 -39.20 -5.82
C HIS A 37 15.63 -39.99 -4.67
N GLY A 38 14.50 -40.63 -4.95
CA GLY A 38 13.56 -41.25 -3.99
C GLY A 38 14.07 -42.45 -3.18
N MET A 39 15.27 -42.38 -2.61
CA MET A 39 15.77 -43.32 -1.62
C MET A 39 15.70 -42.72 -0.21
N VAL A 40 14.49 -42.59 0.36
CA VAL A 40 14.26 -42.51 1.83
C VAL A 40 12.89 -43.12 2.15
N ASN A 41 12.84 -43.86 3.28
CA ASN A 41 11.71 -44.51 3.99
C ASN A 41 10.27 -44.15 3.60
N ASP A 42 9.37 -45.13 3.75
CA ASP A 42 7.97 -45.24 3.29
C ASP A 42 7.03 -44.01 3.43
N ASP A 43 7.38 -42.98 4.18
CA ASP A 43 6.57 -41.77 4.39
C ASP A 43 6.78 -40.64 3.34
N ASP A 44 7.85 -40.67 2.54
CA ASP A 44 8.19 -39.60 1.56
C ASP A 44 8.16 -40.11 0.09
N LYS A 45 7.15 -40.90 -0.31
CA LYS A 45 6.95 -41.28 -1.72
C LYS A 45 6.58 -40.08 -2.59
N VAL A 46 7.57 -39.35 -3.08
CA VAL A 46 7.40 -38.35 -4.14
C VAL A 46 7.35 -39.08 -5.48
N LYS A 47 6.17 -39.10 -6.12
CA LYS A 47 6.04 -39.56 -7.52
C LYS A 47 7.02 -38.75 -8.38
N GLN A 48 7.87 -39.43 -9.15
CA GLN A 48 8.65 -38.78 -10.20
C GLN A 48 7.69 -37.98 -11.09
N CYS A 49 7.79 -36.67 -11.03
CA CYS A 49 6.86 -35.79 -11.72
C CYS A 49 7.48 -35.39 -13.05
N ASN A 50 6.83 -35.78 -14.16
CA ASN A 50 7.27 -35.43 -15.51
C ASN A 50 7.36 -33.88 -15.64
N PRO A 51 8.47 -33.31 -16.13
CA PRO A 51 8.60 -31.87 -16.35
C PRO A 51 7.45 -31.26 -17.16
N GLU A 52 6.91 -31.99 -18.14
CA GLU A 52 5.78 -31.54 -18.96
C GLU A 52 4.48 -31.47 -18.15
N GLU A 53 4.18 -32.50 -17.35
CA GLU A 53 3.01 -32.50 -16.46
C GLU A 53 3.09 -31.36 -15.45
N LYS A 54 4.28 -31.08 -14.92
CA LYS A 54 4.52 -29.95 -14.00
C LYS A 54 4.29 -28.61 -14.69
N GLN A 55 4.76 -28.46 -15.93
CA GLN A 55 4.50 -27.25 -16.71
C GLN A 55 3.00 -27.10 -16.99
N GLN A 56 2.30 -28.18 -17.35
CA GLN A 56 0.85 -28.16 -17.53
C GLN A 56 0.12 -27.79 -16.24
N GLN A 57 0.53 -28.31 -15.09
CA GLN A 57 -0.02 -27.97 -13.79
C GLN A 57 0.14 -26.47 -13.49
N LEU A 58 1.34 -25.91 -13.66
CA LEU A 58 1.60 -24.49 -13.47
C LEU A 58 0.74 -23.64 -14.42
N LEU A 59 0.63 -24.03 -15.69
CA LEU A 59 -0.21 -23.36 -16.67
C LEU A 59 -1.70 -23.44 -16.33
N SER A 60 -2.16 -24.54 -15.72
CA SER A 60 -3.54 -24.67 -15.21
C SER A 60 -3.76 -23.71 -14.05
N MET A 61 -2.86 -23.71 -13.06
CA MET A 61 -2.92 -22.82 -11.90
C MET A 61 -2.89 -21.34 -12.30
N MET A 62 -2.17 -20.99 -13.38
CA MET A 62 -2.14 -19.63 -13.92
C MET A 62 -3.48 -19.21 -14.55
N ARG A 63 -4.19 -20.14 -15.19
CA ARG A 63 -5.49 -19.91 -15.85
C ARG A 63 -6.66 -19.93 -14.88
N GLU A 64 -6.61 -20.82 -13.90
CA GLU A 64 -7.64 -20.96 -12.90
C GLU A 64 -7.56 -19.80 -11.91
N LEU A 65 -8.73 -19.31 -11.50
CA LEU A 65 -8.84 -18.33 -10.44
C LEU A 65 -10.00 -18.75 -9.53
N PRO A 66 -9.77 -19.62 -8.54
CA PRO A 66 -10.78 -19.99 -7.54
C PRO A 66 -11.26 -18.78 -6.72
N TYR A 67 -12.35 -18.97 -5.97
CA TYR A 67 -12.89 -17.94 -5.06
C TYR A 67 -12.25 -17.93 -3.67
N TYR A 68 -11.42 -18.93 -3.34
CA TYR A 68 -10.72 -19.06 -2.05
C TYR A 68 -11.66 -18.73 -0.85
N PRO A 69 -12.70 -19.55 -0.62
CA PRO A 69 -13.56 -19.34 0.54
C PRO A 69 -12.75 -19.52 1.83
N PRO A 70 -12.99 -18.69 2.86
CA PRO A 70 -12.37 -18.89 4.17
C PRO A 70 -12.85 -20.22 4.78
N SER A 71 -11.95 -20.93 5.47
CA SER A 71 -12.33 -22.14 6.22
C SER A 71 -13.15 -21.79 7.46
N ASN A 72 -13.99 -22.71 7.93
CA ASN A 72 -14.77 -22.51 9.16
C ASN A 72 -13.87 -22.16 10.35
N GLU A 73 -12.74 -22.85 10.48
CA GLU A 73 -11.70 -22.57 11.49
C GLU A 73 -11.19 -21.13 11.43
N MET A 74 -10.96 -20.59 10.22
CA MET A 74 -10.51 -19.21 10.06
C MET A 74 -11.59 -18.20 10.42
N ILE A 75 -12.85 -18.50 10.13
CA ILE A 75 -13.98 -17.62 10.48
C ILE A 75 -14.16 -17.59 12.00
N GLU A 76 -14.07 -18.74 12.66
CA GLU A 76 -14.11 -18.83 14.13
C GLU A 76 -12.91 -18.12 14.76
N ALA A 77 -11.70 -18.34 14.24
CA ALA A 77 -10.47 -17.73 14.75
C ALA A 77 -10.38 -16.21 14.52
N ASN A 78 -11.09 -15.68 13.52
CA ASN A 78 -11.18 -14.23 13.33
C ASN A 78 -11.86 -13.54 14.52
N THR A 79 -12.81 -14.22 15.16
CA THR A 79 -13.67 -13.61 16.19
C THR A 79 -13.06 -13.58 17.59
N ASN A 80 -12.31 -14.59 18.06
CA ASN A 80 -11.71 -14.57 19.42
C ASN A 80 -10.67 -15.68 19.74
N GLN A 81 -10.17 -16.47 18.77
CA GLN A 81 -9.25 -17.60 19.07
C GLN A 81 -7.79 -17.32 18.67
N ASP A 82 -6.89 -18.11 19.28
CA ASP A 82 -5.49 -18.19 18.92
C ASP A 82 -5.31 -18.87 17.56
N LEU A 83 -4.89 -18.09 16.55
CA LEU A 83 -4.55 -18.56 15.20
C LEU A 83 -3.44 -19.63 15.20
N SER A 84 -2.66 -19.73 16.29
CA SER A 84 -1.56 -20.68 16.42
C SER A 84 -2.01 -22.13 16.65
N ALA A 85 -3.21 -22.33 17.23
CA ALA A 85 -3.70 -23.66 17.61
C ALA A 85 -3.92 -24.58 16.38
N ASN A 86 -4.34 -23.99 15.25
CA ASN A 86 -4.73 -24.73 14.05
C ASN A 86 -3.62 -24.74 12.98
N ASN A 87 -2.54 -23.96 13.16
CA ASN A 87 -1.44 -23.89 12.20
C ASN A 87 -0.10 -23.75 12.92
N SER A 88 0.61 -24.87 13.07
CA SER A 88 1.93 -24.92 13.71
C SER A 88 2.97 -24.02 13.03
N VAL A 89 2.93 -23.90 11.70
CA VAL A 89 3.83 -23.01 10.93
C VAL A 89 3.55 -21.55 11.27
N PHE A 90 2.27 -21.18 11.38
CA PHE A 90 1.87 -19.84 11.82
C PHE A 90 2.21 -19.61 13.30
N GLY A 91 2.07 -20.64 14.15
CA GLY A 91 2.50 -20.57 15.55
C GLY A 91 4.00 -20.32 15.70
N ASP A 92 4.84 -20.96 14.89
CA ASP A 92 6.28 -20.69 14.83
C ASP A 92 6.57 -19.27 14.33
N PHE A 93 5.83 -18.79 13.33
CA PHE A 93 5.89 -17.41 12.89
C PHE A 93 5.48 -16.44 14.00
N MET A 94 4.45 -16.73 14.78
CA MET A 94 4.02 -15.88 15.90
C MET A 94 5.11 -15.75 16.97
N LYS A 95 5.89 -16.81 17.20
CA LYS A 95 7.04 -16.80 18.12
C LYS A 95 8.25 -16.04 17.58
N THR A 96 8.56 -16.22 16.29
CA THR A 96 9.80 -15.71 15.68
C THR A 96 9.65 -14.36 14.99
N LYS A 97 8.44 -14.03 14.54
CA LYS A 97 8.11 -12.91 13.65
C LYS A 97 8.97 -12.84 12.38
N ARG A 98 9.49 -13.99 11.92
CA ARG A 98 10.36 -14.09 10.74
C ARG A 98 9.65 -14.80 9.59
N LEU A 99 9.57 -14.10 8.46
CA LEU A 99 9.10 -14.66 7.20
C LEU A 99 10.29 -15.22 6.43
N GLU A 100 10.25 -16.52 6.15
CA GLU A 100 11.32 -17.33 5.58
C GLU A 100 10.77 -18.14 4.41
N PHE A 101 11.65 -18.66 3.55
CA PHE A 101 11.26 -19.41 2.34
C PHE A 101 10.33 -20.61 2.62
N TYR A 102 10.39 -21.22 3.82
CA TYR A 102 9.60 -22.41 4.17
C TYR A 102 8.24 -22.11 4.79
N ASN A 103 8.02 -20.90 5.32
CA ASN A 103 6.78 -20.52 6.01
C ASN A 103 5.97 -19.47 5.24
N VAL A 104 6.58 -18.77 4.28
CA VAL A 104 5.97 -17.63 3.57
C VAL A 104 4.56 -17.91 3.06
N CYS A 105 4.35 -18.99 2.31
CA CYS A 105 3.06 -19.25 1.67
C CYS A 105 1.96 -19.43 2.72
N SER A 106 2.22 -20.23 3.77
CA SER A 106 1.24 -20.47 4.84
C SER A 106 0.97 -19.19 5.64
N VAL A 107 2.01 -18.46 6.04
CA VAL A 107 1.88 -17.22 6.81
C VAL A 107 1.12 -16.17 6.03
N MET A 108 1.51 -15.90 4.79
CA MET A 108 0.87 -14.88 3.96
C MET A 108 -0.56 -15.26 3.59
N GLN A 109 -0.87 -16.54 3.35
CA GLN A 109 -2.25 -16.99 3.15
C GLN A 109 -3.11 -16.71 4.39
N THR A 110 -2.63 -17.04 5.59
CA THR A 110 -3.36 -16.74 6.84
C THR A 110 -3.58 -15.24 7.01
N LEU A 111 -2.55 -14.41 6.81
CA LEU A 111 -2.67 -12.96 6.93
C LEU A 111 -3.63 -12.36 5.90
N LEU A 112 -3.58 -12.82 4.65
CA LEU A 112 -4.53 -12.42 3.61
C LEU A 112 -5.96 -12.83 3.96
N THR A 113 -6.17 -14.03 4.50
CA THR A 113 -7.51 -14.48 4.91
C THR A 113 -8.08 -13.57 6.00
N ILE A 114 -7.26 -13.15 6.96
CA ILE A 114 -7.69 -12.22 8.02
C ILE A 114 -8.11 -10.87 7.43
N ASP A 115 -7.31 -10.30 6.52
CA ASP A 115 -7.66 -9.03 5.87
C ASP A 115 -8.90 -9.14 4.97
N ASP A 116 -9.02 -10.23 4.23
CA ASP A 116 -10.17 -10.52 3.38
C ASP A 116 -11.46 -10.70 4.18
N LEU A 117 -11.41 -11.41 5.31
CA LEU A 117 -12.56 -11.55 6.22
C LEU A 117 -13.00 -10.19 6.77
N SER A 118 -12.07 -9.36 7.23
CA SER A 118 -12.39 -8.00 7.67
C SER A 118 -13.02 -7.15 6.54
N ASN A 119 -12.58 -7.33 5.29
CA ASN A 119 -13.20 -6.67 4.14
C ASN A 119 -14.61 -7.22 3.87
N MET A 120 -14.78 -8.54 3.86
CA MET A 120 -16.06 -9.20 3.66
C MET A 120 -17.09 -8.80 4.73
N GLU A 121 -16.66 -8.61 5.98
CA GLU A 121 -17.53 -8.13 7.06
C GLU A 121 -18.12 -6.75 6.80
N LEU A 122 -17.41 -5.84 6.10
CA LEU A 122 -17.95 -4.55 5.68
C LEU A 122 -19.08 -4.70 4.66
N TYR A 123 -18.91 -5.57 3.66
CA TYR A 123 -19.96 -5.86 2.68
C TYR A 123 -21.14 -6.62 3.30
N ALA A 124 -20.89 -7.53 4.24
CA ALA A 124 -21.93 -8.29 4.92
C ALA A 124 -22.89 -7.36 5.70
N GLN A 125 -22.40 -6.23 6.21
CA GLN A 125 -23.24 -5.22 6.88
C GLN A 125 -24.17 -4.44 5.93
N LEU A 126 -23.90 -4.45 4.62
CA LEU A 126 -24.76 -3.82 3.60
C LEU A 126 -25.90 -4.73 3.12
N ILE A 127 -25.93 -5.98 3.59
CA ILE A 127 -26.95 -6.95 3.20
C ILE A 127 -28.31 -6.50 3.76
N GLN A 128 -29.31 -6.38 2.89
CA GLN A 128 -30.64 -5.91 3.27
C GLN A 128 -31.76 -6.75 2.66
N SER A 129 -32.80 -6.96 3.44
CA SER A 129 -34.05 -7.58 2.99
C SER A 129 -35.00 -6.55 2.41
N ASP A 130 -35.96 -7.03 1.62
CA ASP A 130 -37.15 -6.27 1.22
C ASP A 130 -36.83 -4.98 0.45
N VAL A 131 -35.83 -5.03 -0.42
CA VAL A 131 -35.32 -3.88 -1.15
C VAL A 131 -36.07 -3.72 -2.48
N PRO A 132 -36.69 -2.55 -2.74
CA PRO A 132 -37.35 -2.28 -4.00
C PRO A 132 -36.35 -1.95 -5.11
N VAL A 133 -36.69 -2.34 -6.34
CA VAL A 133 -35.85 -2.11 -7.52
C VAL A 133 -36.61 -1.27 -8.55
N GLN A 134 -36.05 -0.11 -8.90
CA GLN A 134 -36.64 0.83 -9.85
C GLN A 134 -35.84 0.82 -11.16
N ARG A 135 -36.50 0.70 -12.30
CA ARG A 135 -35.82 0.78 -13.61
C ARG A 135 -35.51 2.24 -13.94
N VAL A 136 -34.27 2.50 -14.33
CA VAL A 136 -33.81 3.81 -14.80
C VAL A 136 -33.69 3.83 -16.32
N SER A 137 -33.18 2.75 -16.91
CA SER A 137 -33.06 2.59 -18.36
C SER A 137 -33.17 1.12 -18.77
N LYS A 138 -32.93 0.79 -20.05
CA LYS A 138 -33.10 -0.58 -20.58
C LYS A 138 -32.38 -1.64 -19.74
N LEU A 139 -31.16 -1.36 -19.29
CA LEU A 139 -30.29 -2.28 -18.54
C LEU A 139 -29.87 -1.76 -17.17
N THR A 140 -30.36 -0.58 -16.76
CA THR A 140 -29.91 0.10 -15.54
C THR A 140 -31.06 0.21 -14.56
N TYR A 141 -30.78 -0.14 -13.31
CA TYR A 141 -31.73 -0.09 -12.21
C TYR A 141 -31.14 0.70 -11.05
N LYS A 142 -32.02 1.35 -10.29
CA LYS A 142 -31.71 2.05 -9.04
C LYS A 142 -32.26 1.22 -7.89
N ILE A 143 -31.44 1.08 -6.85
CA ILE A 143 -31.74 0.37 -5.63
C ILE A 143 -31.52 1.34 -4.47
N THR A 144 -32.51 1.48 -3.60
CA THR A 144 -32.42 2.34 -2.42
C THR A 144 -32.28 1.48 -1.17
N PHE A 145 -31.18 1.67 -0.46
CA PHE A 145 -30.83 0.98 0.78
C PHE A 145 -31.20 1.85 1.99
N LYS A 146 -31.56 1.20 3.09
CA LYS A 146 -31.65 1.84 4.41
C LYS A 146 -30.25 2.22 4.89
N SER A 147 -30.18 3.23 5.75
CA SER A 147 -28.91 3.64 6.37
C SER A 147 -28.31 2.51 7.20
N THR A 148 -27.01 2.32 7.09
CA THR A 148 -26.21 1.33 7.84
C THR A 148 -25.06 2.02 8.56
N PRO A 149 -24.45 1.39 9.59
CA PRO A 149 -23.28 1.96 10.28
C PRO A 149 -22.08 2.19 9.34
N VAL A 150 -22.00 1.41 8.26
CA VAL A 150 -21.00 1.55 7.21
C VAL A 150 -21.64 2.22 5.99
N ASN A 151 -20.90 3.12 5.34
CA ASN A 151 -21.35 3.79 4.12
C ASN A 151 -20.80 3.08 2.88
N ALA A 152 -21.69 2.68 1.96
CA ALA A 152 -21.30 2.00 0.73
C ALA A 152 -20.33 2.83 -0.14
N GLU A 153 -20.43 4.17 -0.12
CA GLU A 153 -19.51 5.07 -0.85
C GLU A 153 -18.04 4.90 -0.43
N ASP A 154 -17.78 4.44 0.79
CA ASP A 154 -16.41 4.40 1.34
C ASP A 154 -15.59 3.21 0.83
N PHE A 155 -16.24 2.16 0.29
CA PHE A 155 -15.53 0.93 -0.11
C PHE A 155 -16.15 0.15 -1.28
N VAL A 156 -17.39 0.42 -1.70
CA VAL A 156 -17.97 -0.23 -2.89
C VAL A 156 -17.39 0.39 -4.15
N ALA A 157 -16.76 -0.42 -4.99
CA ALA A 157 -16.07 0.03 -6.19
C ALA A 157 -16.95 -0.08 -7.46
N PRO A 158 -17.34 1.04 -8.08
CA PRO A 158 -18.09 1.01 -9.34
C PRO A 158 -17.36 0.25 -10.45
N ASN A 159 -18.12 -0.39 -11.34
CA ASN A 159 -17.65 -1.22 -12.46
C ASN A 159 -16.81 -2.46 -12.07
N LEU A 160 -16.48 -2.64 -10.79
CA LEU A 160 -15.75 -3.78 -10.25
C LEU A 160 -16.67 -4.65 -9.39
N ASP A 161 -17.42 -4.05 -8.48
CA ASP A 161 -18.31 -4.74 -7.56
C ASP A 161 -19.66 -5.10 -8.19
N GLN A 162 -20.41 -5.93 -7.48
CA GLN A 162 -21.67 -6.49 -7.95
C GLN A 162 -22.76 -6.35 -6.91
N VAL A 163 -24.01 -6.33 -7.40
CA VAL A 163 -25.20 -6.53 -6.58
C VAL A 163 -25.86 -7.82 -7.03
N VAL A 164 -26.21 -8.66 -6.07
CA VAL A 164 -27.02 -9.86 -6.26
C VAL A 164 -28.40 -9.60 -5.68
N LEU A 165 -29.42 -9.68 -6.53
CA LEU A 165 -30.81 -9.64 -6.12
C LEU A 165 -31.32 -11.07 -5.98
N VAL A 166 -31.66 -11.46 -4.76
CA VAL A 166 -32.12 -12.80 -4.42
C VAL A 166 -33.65 -12.80 -4.35
N PRO A 167 -34.34 -13.54 -5.23
CA PRO A 167 -35.80 -13.69 -5.18
C PRO A 167 -36.25 -14.47 -3.93
N LYS A 168 -37.50 -14.24 -3.51
CA LYS A 168 -38.11 -14.94 -2.37
C LYS A 168 -38.08 -16.46 -2.54
N ALA A 169 -38.35 -16.97 -3.74
CA ALA A 169 -38.32 -18.41 -4.04
C ALA A 169 -36.92 -19.01 -3.81
N SER A 170 -35.86 -18.32 -4.27
CA SER A 170 -34.48 -18.74 -3.99
C SER A 170 -34.18 -18.77 -2.49
N LEU A 171 -34.68 -17.79 -1.73
CA LEU A 171 -34.38 -17.66 -0.31
C LEU A 171 -35.09 -18.74 0.52
N LEU A 172 -36.30 -19.14 0.10
CA LEU A 172 -37.03 -20.24 0.72
C LEU A 172 -36.37 -21.60 0.45
N ALA A 173 -35.91 -21.82 -0.80
CA ALA A 173 -35.23 -23.05 -1.17
C ALA A 173 -33.80 -23.15 -0.59
N SER A 174 -33.09 -22.02 -0.53
CA SER A 174 -31.73 -21.94 0.00
C SER A 174 -31.55 -20.65 0.81
N PRO A 175 -31.80 -20.72 2.13
CA PRO A 175 -31.62 -19.59 3.04
C PRO A 175 -30.18 -19.07 3.07
N LEU A 176 -30.00 -17.83 3.53
CA LEU A 176 -28.64 -17.30 3.71
C LEU A 176 -27.89 -18.05 4.82
N PRO A 177 -26.57 -18.25 4.67
CA PRO A 177 -25.75 -18.83 5.72
C PRO A 177 -25.83 -18.03 7.02
N LYS A 178 -25.69 -18.72 8.16
CA LYS A 178 -25.62 -18.07 9.49
C LYS A 178 -24.51 -17.02 9.56
N GLN A 179 -23.36 -17.33 8.98
CA GLN A 179 -22.24 -16.40 8.82
C GLN A 179 -22.43 -15.63 7.51
N LEU A 180 -22.92 -14.40 7.61
CA LEU A 180 -23.31 -13.58 6.45
C LEU A 180 -22.16 -13.31 5.46
N VAL A 181 -20.90 -13.36 5.90
CA VAL A 181 -19.74 -13.27 5.00
C VAL A 181 -19.76 -14.35 3.91
N LEU A 182 -20.25 -15.55 4.21
CA LEU A 182 -20.38 -16.64 3.23
C LEU A 182 -21.47 -16.36 2.19
N ALA A 183 -22.48 -15.53 2.52
CA ALA A 183 -23.50 -15.11 1.57
C ALA A 183 -22.93 -14.23 0.42
N LEU A 184 -21.73 -13.67 0.60
CA LEU A 184 -21.04 -12.88 -0.40
C LEU A 184 -20.37 -13.74 -1.49
N LEU A 185 -20.26 -15.05 -1.29
CA LEU A 185 -19.70 -15.95 -2.30
C LEU A 185 -20.71 -16.25 -3.41
N PRO A 186 -20.26 -16.66 -4.61
CA PRO A 186 -21.16 -17.10 -5.67
C PRO A 186 -22.06 -18.25 -5.21
N HIS A 187 -23.32 -18.20 -5.64
CA HIS A 187 -24.32 -19.21 -5.32
C HIS A 187 -24.76 -19.96 -6.59
N PRO A 188 -25.04 -21.27 -6.55
CA PRO A 188 -25.48 -22.04 -7.72
C PRO A 188 -26.70 -21.45 -8.45
N HIS A 189 -27.62 -20.84 -7.69
CA HIS A 189 -28.80 -20.17 -8.27
C HIS A 189 -28.47 -18.92 -9.13
N GLU A 190 -27.23 -18.45 -9.17
CA GLU A 190 -26.80 -17.38 -10.09
C GLU A 190 -26.62 -17.89 -11.53
N ASP A 191 -26.41 -19.21 -11.69
CA ASP A 191 -26.16 -19.87 -12.97
C ASP A 191 -27.43 -20.56 -13.53
N LEU A 192 -28.59 -20.37 -12.90
CA LEU A 192 -29.88 -20.89 -13.39
C LEU A 192 -30.31 -20.21 -14.69
N GLU A 193 -31.15 -20.89 -15.47
CA GLU A 193 -31.64 -20.38 -16.73
C GLU A 193 -32.54 -19.13 -16.56
N PRO A 194 -32.51 -18.18 -17.52
CA PRO A 194 -33.39 -17.02 -17.48
C PRO A 194 -34.88 -17.43 -17.43
N GLY A 195 -35.57 -17.01 -16.37
CA GLY A 195 -37.00 -17.31 -16.15
C GLY A 195 -37.25 -18.25 -14.98
N ASP A 196 -36.22 -18.94 -14.48
CA ASP A 196 -36.33 -19.71 -13.24
C ASP A 196 -36.67 -18.77 -12.06
N PRO A 197 -37.72 -19.06 -11.26
CA PRO A 197 -38.11 -18.21 -10.13
C PRO A 197 -37.05 -18.12 -9.02
N MET A 198 -36.10 -19.06 -8.98
CA MET A 198 -34.97 -19.08 -8.04
C MET A 198 -33.73 -18.35 -8.57
N LEU A 199 -33.72 -17.90 -9.83
CA LEU A 199 -32.57 -17.22 -10.43
C LEU A 199 -32.16 -15.99 -9.62
N ARG A 200 -30.94 -16.01 -9.07
CA ARG A 200 -30.34 -14.84 -8.41
C ARG A 200 -29.79 -13.88 -9.47
N HIS A 201 -30.33 -12.67 -9.54
CA HIS A 201 -29.94 -11.72 -10.58
C HIS A 201 -28.69 -10.95 -10.20
N VAL A 202 -27.60 -11.16 -10.94
CA VAL A 202 -26.32 -10.47 -10.72
C VAL A 202 -26.17 -9.28 -11.66
N ALA A 203 -25.92 -8.10 -11.09
CA ALA A 203 -25.62 -6.88 -11.82
C ALA A 203 -24.27 -6.29 -11.40
N SER A 204 -23.62 -5.53 -12.28
CA SER A 204 -22.43 -4.75 -11.91
C SER A 204 -22.85 -3.42 -11.31
N VAL A 205 -22.18 -2.98 -10.25
CA VAL A 205 -22.38 -1.62 -9.71
C VAL A 205 -21.92 -0.61 -10.77
N ASP A 206 -22.75 0.39 -11.05
CA ASP A 206 -22.45 1.46 -12.01
C ASP A 206 -22.13 2.78 -11.30
N LYS A 207 -22.94 3.12 -10.28
CA LYS A 207 -22.72 4.27 -9.39
C LYS A 207 -23.16 3.89 -7.97
N VAL A 208 -22.47 4.45 -6.98
CA VAL A 208 -22.83 4.29 -5.56
C VAL A 208 -22.98 5.66 -4.94
N SER A 209 -23.94 5.76 -4.04
CA SER A 209 -24.11 6.86 -3.10
C SER A 209 -24.44 6.29 -1.72
N SER A 210 -24.55 7.13 -0.69
CA SER A 210 -24.73 6.72 0.70
C SER A 210 -25.94 5.83 0.93
N THR A 211 -27.03 6.05 0.19
CA THR A 211 -28.28 5.30 0.31
C THR A 211 -28.77 4.71 -1.01
N THR A 212 -28.13 5.02 -2.14
CA THR A 212 -28.59 4.52 -3.44
C THR A 212 -27.47 3.92 -4.27
N VAL A 213 -27.76 2.78 -4.91
CA VAL A 213 -26.84 2.10 -5.81
C VAL A 213 -27.51 1.96 -7.17
N HIS A 214 -26.82 2.41 -8.21
CA HIS A 214 -27.18 2.16 -9.58
C HIS A 214 -26.46 0.92 -10.07
N VAL A 215 -27.20 -0.02 -10.66
CA VAL A 215 -26.66 -1.29 -11.14
C VAL A 215 -26.97 -1.48 -12.61
N ARG A 216 -26.03 -2.09 -13.33
CA ARG A 216 -26.14 -2.40 -14.76
C ARG A 216 -26.12 -3.90 -14.98
N PHE A 217 -27.15 -4.42 -15.62
CA PHE A 217 -27.22 -5.82 -16.04
C PHE A 217 -26.53 -6.04 -17.38
N SER A 218 -26.10 -7.28 -17.62
CA SER A 218 -25.56 -7.68 -18.92
C SER A 218 -26.65 -7.60 -20.00
N ARG A 219 -26.26 -7.42 -21.27
CA ARG A 219 -27.21 -7.40 -22.40
C ARG A 219 -28.02 -8.71 -22.55
N LYS A 220 -27.54 -9.80 -21.96
CA LYS A 220 -28.19 -11.12 -21.97
C LYS A 220 -29.33 -11.21 -20.95
N HIS A 221 -29.38 -10.31 -19.98
CA HIS A 221 -30.45 -10.27 -18.98
C HIS A 221 -31.73 -9.71 -19.61
N LYS A 222 -32.81 -10.50 -19.54
CA LYS A 222 -34.12 -10.17 -20.15
C LYS A 222 -35.23 -9.95 -19.13
N ALA A 223 -34.98 -10.16 -17.83
CA ALA A 223 -36.03 -10.15 -16.81
C ALA A 223 -36.45 -8.72 -16.43
N VAL A 224 -37.76 -8.51 -16.29
CA VAL A 224 -38.32 -7.23 -15.81
C VAL A 224 -38.43 -7.29 -14.29
N LEU A 225 -37.53 -6.60 -13.60
CA LEU A 225 -37.42 -6.64 -12.13
C LEU A 225 -38.19 -5.51 -11.42
N SER A 226 -38.79 -4.58 -12.16
CA SER A 226 -39.44 -3.41 -11.57
C SER A 226 -40.68 -3.79 -10.76
N GLY A 227 -40.84 -3.16 -9.60
CA GLY A 227 -41.96 -3.41 -8.69
C GLY A 227 -41.81 -4.69 -7.85
N GLN A 228 -40.78 -5.49 -8.09
CA GLN A 228 -40.45 -6.63 -7.24
C GLN A 228 -39.54 -6.21 -6.08
N ARG A 229 -39.59 -7.01 -5.01
CA ARG A 229 -38.79 -6.83 -3.80
C ARG A 229 -37.84 -8.00 -3.62
N PHE A 230 -36.60 -7.69 -3.30
CA PHE A 230 -35.53 -8.68 -3.24
C PHE A 230 -34.78 -8.61 -1.92
N TYR A 231 -34.10 -9.70 -1.60
CA TYR A 231 -32.96 -9.61 -0.71
C TYR A 231 -31.76 -9.12 -1.53
N ALA A 232 -31.12 -8.04 -1.13
CA ALA A 232 -30.02 -7.42 -1.87
C ALA A 232 -28.69 -7.67 -1.16
N ILE A 233 -27.72 -8.20 -1.93
CA ILE A 233 -26.36 -8.46 -1.46
C ILE A 233 -25.41 -7.65 -2.33
N ILE A 234 -24.72 -6.67 -1.75
CA ILE A 234 -23.60 -5.98 -2.40
C ILE A 234 -22.34 -6.76 -2.06
N ARG A 235 -21.54 -7.11 -3.07
CA ARG A 235 -20.29 -7.88 -2.86
C ARG A 235 -19.17 -7.44 -3.79
N SER A 236 -17.94 -7.59 -3.30
CA SER A 236 -16.75 -7.51 -4.15
C SER A 236 -16.52 -8.80 -4.92
N ARG A 237 -15.96 -8.68 -6.14
CA ARG A 237 -15.46 -9.85 -6.89
C ARG A 237 -14.17 -10.45 -6.31
N ARG A 238 -13.58 -9.78 -5.31
CA ARG A 238 -12.34 -10.18 -4.61
C ARG A 238 -11.17 -10.47 -5.56
N LEU A 239 -11.13 -9.82 -6.73
CA LEU A 239 -10.17 -10.14 -7.79
C LEU A 239 -8.72 -9.99 -7.32
N THR A 240 -8.37 -8.85 -6.72
CA THR A 240 -7.02 -8.58 -6.24
C THR A 240 -6.57 -9.63 -5.22
N ILE A 241 -7.42 -9.95 -4.23
CA ILE A 241 -7.11 -10.96 -3.21
C ILE A 241 -6.96 -12.36 -3.82
N ARG A 242 -7.87 -12.75 -4.72
CA ARG A 242 -7.78 -14.03 -5.45
C ARG A 242 -6.49 -14.12 -6.26
N TYR A 243 -6.04 -13.03 -6.86
CA TYR A 243 -4.75 -12.98 -7.55
C TYR A 243 -3.56 -13.11 -6.60
N MET A 244 -3.62 -12.51 -5.41
CA MET A 244 -2.61 -12.69 -4.36
C MET A 244 -2.54 -14.16 -3.89
N TYR A 245 -3.67 -14.81 -3.63
CA TYR A 245 -3.71 -16.25 -3.32
C TYR A 245 -3.11 -17.10 -4.43
N ARG A 246 -3.48 -16.84 -5.68
CA ARG A 246 -2.90 -17.54 -6.83
C ARG A 246 -1.40 -17.34 -6.92
N ALA A 247 -0.89 -16.13 -6.69
CA ALA A 247 0.54 -15.85 -6.67
C ALA A 247 1.26 -16.66 -5.58
N LEU A 248 0.69 -16.77 -4.38
CA LEU A 248 1.23 -17.60 -3.28
C LEU A 248 1.22 -19.10 -3.62
N ASN A 249 0.17 -19.59 -4.27
CA ASN A 249 0.09 -20.98 -4.73
C ASN A 249 1.15 -21.26 -5.81
N LEU A 250 1.33 -20.34 -6.76
CA LEU A 250 2.40 -20.45 -7.77
C LEU A 250 3.78 -20.40 -7.11
N LEU A 251 3.97 -19.57 -6.08
CA LEU A 251 5.24 -19.47 -5.34
C LEU A 251 5.58 -20.78 -4.63
N GLN A 252 4.58 -21.44 -4.04
CA GLN A 252 4.72 -22.75 -3.42
C GLN A 252 5.23 -23.78 -4.45
N GLU A 253 4.69 -23.76 -5.66
CA GLU A 253 5.08 -24.68 -6.74
C GLU A 253 6.35 -24.25 -7.51
N SER A 254 6.94 -23.10 -7.17
CA SER A 254 8.11 -22.52 -7.85
C SER A 254 9.32 -22.32 -6.90
N PRO A 255 10.02 -23.38 -6.48
CA PRO A 255 11.15 -23.28 -5.54
C PRO A 255 12.24 -22.28 -5.96
N LEU A 256 12.57 -22.21 -7.26
CA LEU A 256 13.59 -21.28 -7.77
C LEU A 256 13.19 -19.81 -7.60
N VAL A 257 11.94 -19.45 -7.91
CA VAL A 257 11.45 -18.08 -7.73
C VAL A 257 11.27 -17.78 -6.24
N ARG A 258 10.80 -18.74 -5.46
CA ARG A 258 10.72 -18.61 -4.00
C ARG A 258 12.09 -18.37 -3.39
N ARG A 259 13.12 -19.07 -3.87
CA ARG A 259 14.51 -18.86 -3.48
C ARG A 259 15.03 -17.47 -3.86
N TYR A 260 14.75 -17.04 -5.08
CA TYR A 260 15.09 -15.70 -5.59
C TYR A 260 14.51 -14.58 -4.70
N LEU A 261 13.32 -14.79 -4.11
CA LEU A 261 12.65 -13.81 -3.25
C LEU A 261 12.99 -13.95 -1.76
N PHE A 262 13.56 -15.09 -1.37
CA PHE A 262 13.95 -15.44 -0.01
C PHE A 262 15.38 -15.99 -0.01
N PRO A 263 16.41 -15.12 -0.15
CA PRO A 263 17.82 -15.51 -0.13
C PRO A 263 18.19 -16.23 1.18
N PHE A 264 19.30 -17.00 1.20
CA PHE A 264 19.56 -17.89 2.35
C PHE A 264 19.76 -17.02 3.58
N PRO A 265 19.06 -17.35 4.68
CA PRO A 265 19.38 -16.73 5.95
C PRO A 265 20.80 -17.13 6.33
N SER A 266 21.54 -16.23 6.99
CA SER A 266 22.97 -16.41 7.27
C SER A 266 23.33 -17.75 7.91
N TRP A 267 22.46 -18.29 8.79
CA TRP A 267 22.69 -19.61 9.40
C TRP A 267 22.69 -20.76 8.39
N LEU A 268 21.83 -20.70 7.37
CA LEU A 268 21.74 -21.74 6.35
C LEU A 268 22.90 -21.61 5.36
N THR A 269 23.29 -20.37 5.04
CA THR A 269 24.53 -20.09 4.30
C THR A 269 25.74 -20.66 5.05
N GLN A 270 25.85 -20.42 6.36
CA GLN A 270 26.92 -21.00 7.19
C GLN A 270 26.92 -22.54 7.19
N LEU A 271 25.75 -23.19 7.27
CA LEU A 271 25.69 -24.66 7.16
C LEU A 271 26.19 -25.15 5.79
N VAL A 272 25.89 -24.42 4.72
CA VAL A 272 26.38 -24.72 3.36
C VAL A 272 27.89 -24.49 3.28
N ASP A 273 28.39 -23.35 3.72
CA ASP A 273 29.80 -22.98 3.67
C ASP A 273 30.68 -23.91 4.52
N ASN A 274 30.17 -24.34 5.68
CA ASN A 274 30.84 -25.31 6.56
C ASN A 274 30.71 -26.76 6.08
N SER A 275 30.15 -27.01 4.88
CA SER A 275 29.92 -28.36 4.33
C SER A 275 29.06 -29.26 5.24
N GLN A 276 28.18 -28.67 6.06
CA GLN A 276 27.24 -29.36 6.95
C GLN A 276 25.95 -29.75 6.23
N ILE A 277 25.76 -29.33 4.97
CA ILE A 277 24.71 -29.82 4.08
C ILE A 277 25.38 -30.49 2.89
N LYS A 278 25.15 -31.79 2.74
CA LYS A 278 25.66 -32.59 1.62
C LYS A 278 24.50 -33.11 0.78
N VAL A 279 24.76 -33.43 -0.48
CA VAL A 279 23.81 -34.14 -1.34
C VAL A 279 24.25 -35.61 -1.42
N CYS A 280 23.32 -36.57 -1.38
CA CYS A 280 23.63 -37.99 -1.57
C CYS A 280 24.37 -38.24 -2.91
N CYS A 281 25.25 -39.25 -2.93
CA CYS A 281 25.92 -39.81 -4.13
C CYS A 281 26.92 -38.88 -4.84
N ASP A 282 27.91 -38.33 -4.12
CA ASP A 282 28.98 -37.44 -4.66
C ASP A 282 28.46 -36.23 -5.46
N GLY A 283 27.17 -35.89 -5.29
CA GLY A 283 26.55 -34.75 -5.93
C GLY A 283 27.07 -33.44 -5.33
N HIS A 284 27.44 -32.51 -6.21
CA HIS A 284 27.60 -31.12 -5.79
C HIS A 284 26.26 -30.56 -5.31
N LEU A 285 26.29 -29.65 -4.33
CA LEU A 285 25.11 -28.85 -4.01
C LEU A 285 24.58 -28.21 -5.31
N PRO A 286 23.27 -28.11 -5.51
CA PRO A 286 22.75 -27.46 -6.70
C PRO A 286 23.37 -26.06 -6.90
N ASN A 287 23.63 -25.63 -8.13
CA ASN A 287 24.25 -24.31 -8.40
C ASN A 287 23.52 -23.15 -7.69
N TRP A 288 22.21 -23.26 -7.51
CA TRP A 288 21.40 -22.27 -6.78
C TRP A 288 21.56 -22.29 -5.25
N MET A 289 22.11 -23.37 -4.68
CA MET A 289 22.47 -23.48 -3.26
C MET A 289 23.90 -23.03 -2.98
N GLN A 290 24.82 -23.17 -3.94
CA GLN A 290 26.25 -22.93 -3.74
C GLN A 290 26.62 -21.46 -3.53
N GLY A 291 25.69 -20.51 -3.65
CA GLY A 291 25.84 -19.15 -3.17
C GLY A 291 26.94 -18.29 -3.83
N ARG A 292 27.81 -18.85 -4.68
CA ARG A 292 28.87 -18.09 -5.36
C ARG A 292 28.20 -17.01 -6.21
N PRO A 293 28.39 -15.73 -5.90
CA PRO A 293 27.91 -14.65 -6.76
C PRO A 293 28.52 -14.90 -8.14
N GLN A 294 27.70 -14.95 -9.19
CA GLN A 294 28.25 -14.68 -10.51
C GLN A 294 28.90 -13.30 -10.43
N GLU A 295 30.14 -13.19 -10.92
CA GLU A 295 30.79 -11.90 -11.02
C GLU A 295 29.85 -10.95 -11.79
N PRO A 296 29.59 -9.76 -11.24
CA PRO A 296 28.66 -8.84 -11.84
C PRO A 296 29.13 -8.50 -13.25
N ALA A 297 28.19 -8.39 -14.18
CA ALA A 297 28.49 -7.83 -15.49
C ALA A 297 29.14 -6.44 -15.29
N THR A 298 30.29 -6.23 -15.95
CA THR A 298 31.02 -4.96 -15.89
C THR A 298 30.12 -3.82 -16.33
N PRO A 299 30.13 -2.66 -15.64
CA PRO A 299 29.29 -1.52 -15.99
C PRO A 299 29.46 -1.12 -17.46
N THR A 300 28.37 -1.12 -18.21
CA THR A 300 28.38 -0.77 -19.63
C THR A 300 28.58 0.73 -19.81
N SER A 301 29.42 1.14 -20.77
CA SER A 301 29.48 2.54 -21.22
C SER A 301 28.18 2.89 -21.96
N LEU A 302 27.45 3.91 -21.49
CA LEU A 302 26.14 4.29 -22.01
C LEU A 302 26.15 5.71 -22.55
N SER A 303 25.61 5.88 -23.75
CA SER A 303 25.26 7.20 -24.28
C SER A 303 23.83 7.53 -23.82
N LEU A 304 23.74 8.26 -22.70
CA LEU A 304 22.49 8.61 -22.03
C LEU A 304 21.60 9.50 -22.91
N LEU A 305 20.29 9.34 -22.79
CA LEU A 305 19.30 10.22 -23.42
C LEU A 305 19.04 11.45 -22.57
N ASN A 306 18.99 11.27 -21.25
CA ASN A 306 18.96 12.36 -20.30
C ASN A 306 20.36 12.70 -19.78
N SER A 307 20.92 13.83 -20.23
CA SER A 307 22.24 14.30 -19.82
C SER A 307 22.34 14.65 -18.33
N THR A 308 21.23 14.99 -17.65
CA THR A 308 21.26 15.34 -16.23
C THR A 308 21.62 14.15 -15.33
N ILE A 309 21.43 12.92 -15.82
CA ILE A 309 21.81 11.70 -15.10
C ILE A 309 23.34 11.57 -15.02
N TYR A 310 24.09 12.09 -16.01
CA TYR A 310 25.55 11.99 -16.03
C TYR A 310 26.19 12.64 -14.80
N SER A 311 25.67 13.79 -14.36
CA SER A 311 26.14 14.49 -13.15
C SER A 311 25.70 13.84 -11.84
N ASN A 312 24.86 12.80 -11.89
CA ASN A 312 24.32 12.11 -10.73
C ASN A 312 24.84 10.66 -10.69
N ALA A 313 25.94 10.46 -9.94
CA ALA A 313 26.62 9.17 -9.85
C ALA A 313 25.68 8.03 -9.42
N GLU A 314 24.77 8.29 -8.47
CA GLU A 314 23.83 7.28 -7.97
C GLU A 314 22.83 6.84 -9.05
N GLN A 315 22.29 7.80 -9.83
CA GLN A 315 21.39 7.48 -10.94
C GLN A 315 22.12 6.81 -12.09
N LEU A 316 23.32 7.30 -12.45
CA LEU A 316 24.14 6.73 -13.52
C LEU A 316 24.50 5.27 -13.22
N GLU A 317 24.98 4.98 -12.01
CA GLU A 317 25.33 3.62 -11.61
C GLU A 317 24.08 2.72 -11.61
N ALA A 318 22.93 3.19 -11.12
CA ALA A 318 21.68 2.44 -11.20
C ALA A 318 21.32 2.06 -12.65
N VAL A 319 21.39 3.01 -13.58
CA VAL A 319 21.10 2.77 -15.01
C VAL A 319 22.08 1.76 -15.58
N GLN A 320 23.38 1.93 -15.34
CA GLN A 320 24.41 1.00 -15.81
C GLN A 320 24.21 -0.41 -15.28
N ARG A 321 23.88 -0.56 -13.99
CA ARG A 321 23.62 -1.89 -13.38
C ARG A 321 22.37 -2.56 -13.92
N ILE A 322 21.29 -1.79 -14.12
CA ILE A 322 20.06 -2.35 -14.68
C ILE A 322 20.30 -2.81 -16.13
N VAL A 323 21.01 -2.03 -16.94
CA VAL A 323 21.28 -2.36 -18.35
C VAL A 323 22.27 -3.53 -18.48
N ALA A 324 23.24 -3.64 -17.59
CA ALA A 324 24.21 -4.74 -17.58
C ALA A 324 23.59 -6.10 -17.18
N GLY A 325 22.36 -6.11 -16.65
CA GLY A 325 21.73 -7.30 -16.08
C GLY A 325 22.08 -7.46 -14.60
N PRO A 326 21.23 -7.00 -13.67
CA PRO A 326 21.51 -7.08 -12.24
C PRO A 326 21.48 -8.54 -11.75
N SER A 327 21.92 -8.76 -10.50
CA SER A 327 22.07 -10.10 -9.92
C SER A 327 20.89 -11.03 -10.20
N THR A 328 21.19 -12.25 -10.66
CA THR A 328 20.20 -13.32 -10.86
C THR A 328 19.78 -13.99 -9.55
N GLN A 329 20.39 -13.63 -8.43
CA GLN A 329 20.15 -14.23 -7.11
C GLN A 329 19.06 -13.51 -6.28
N GLY A 330 18.59 -12.34 -6.71
CA GLY A 330 17.50 -11.63 -6.06
C GLY A 330 17.11 -10.34 -6.79
N PRO A 331 15.98 -9.72 -6.45
CA PRO A 331 15.55 -8.47 -7.07
C PRO A 331 16.56 -7.33 -6.87
N TYR A 332 16.77 -6.51 -7.89
CA TYR A 332 17.51 -5.26 -7.76
C TYR A 332 16.62 -4.19 -7.15
N ILE A 333 17.07 -3.50 -6.10
CA ILE A 333 16.26 -2.49 -5.41
C ILE A 333 16.78 -1.08 -5.72
N LEU A 334 15.97 -0.27 -6.39
CA LEU A 334 16.20 1.17 -6.50
C LEU A 334 15.41 1.89 -5.40
N PHE A 335 16.08 2.15 -4.28
CA PHE A 335 15.52 2.97 -3.22
C PHE A 335 15.72 4.45 -3.54
N GLY A 336 14.65 5.22 -3.47
CA GLY A 336 14.74 6.66 -3.67
C GLY A 336 13.70 7.41 -2.85
N PRO A 337 14.14 8.25 -1.91
CA PRO A 337 13.26 9.18 -1.20
C PRO A 337 12.50 10.15 -2.15
N PRO A 338 11.54 10.94 -1.65
CA PRO A 338 10.78 11.89 -2.47
C PRO A 338 11.73 12.83 -3.23
N GLY A 339 11.40 13.16 -4.49
CA GLY A 339 12.16 14.12 -5.29
C GLY A 339 13.53 13.67 -5.78
N THR A 340 13.93 12.40 -5.58
CA THR A 340 15.27 11.91 -5.95
C THR A 340 15.42 11.44 -7.41
N GLY A 341 14.37 11.56 -8.21
CA GLY A 341 14.39 11.19 -9.63
C GLY A 341 14.32 9.69 -9.90
N LYS A 342 13.72 8.88 -9.00
CA LYS A 342 13.44 7.45 -9.22
C LYS A 342 12.85 7.15 -10.59
N THR A 343 11.71 7.78 -10.91
CA THR A 343 11.00 7.58 -12.18
C THR A 343 11.89 7.96 -13.37
N THR A 344 12.65 9.04 -13.28
CA THR A 344 13.59 9.46 -14.34
C THR A 344 14.68 8.41 -14.56
N THR A 345 15.19 7.82 -13.48
CA THR A 345 16.21 6.75 -13.52
C THR A 345 15.66 5.48 -14.17
N ILE A 346 14.43 5.07 -13.80
CA ILE A 346 13.76 3.90 -14.39
C ILE A 346 13.50 4.10 -15.88
N VAL A 347 12.98 5.27 -16.27
CA VAL A 347 12.68 5.61 -17.67
C VAL A 347 13.96 5.55 -18.51
N GLU A 348 15.05 6.17 -18.06
CA GLU A 348 16.35 6.07 -18.75
C GLU A 348 16.81 4.63 -18.87
N ALA A 349 16.76 3.84 -17.78
CA ALA A 349 17.18 2.44 -17.80
C ALA A 349 16.37 1.60 -18.80
N ILE A 350 15.05 1.80 -18.87
CA ILE A 350 14.17 1.11 -19.83
C ILE A 350 14.55 1.47 -21.27
N LEU A 351 14.77 2.75 -21.56
CA LEU A 351 15.12 3.21 -22.91
C LEU A 351 16.52 2.72 -23.31
N GLN A 352 17.49 2.76 -22.39
CA GLN A 352 18.82 2.22 -22.62
C GLN A 352 18.79 0.71 -22.86
N LEU A 353 17.99 -0.05 -22.11
CA LEU A 353 17.77 -1.47 -22.39
C LEU A 353 17.26 -1.69 -23.82
N ARG A 354 16.30 -0.89 -24.30
CA ARG A 354 15.75 -1.01 -25.66
C ARG A 354 16.74 -0.59 -26.75
N LEU A 355 17.67 0.31 -26.46
CA LEU A 355 18.74 0.75 -27.37
C LEU A 355 19.91 -0.24 -27.44
N GLN A 356 20.37 -0.74 -26.29
CA GLN A 356 21.53 -1.62 -26.19
C GLN A 356 21.16 -3.10 -26.46
N GLN A 357 19.93 -3.47 -26.16
CA GLN A 357 19.41 -4.83 -26.32
C GLN A 357 18.03 -4.77 -27.01
N PRO A 358 17.98 -4.60 -28.35
CA PRO A 358 16.72 -4.48 -29.10
C PRO A 358 15.73 -5.63 -28.96
N GLN A 359 16.18 -6.81 -28.53
CA GLN A 359 15.33 -7.96 -28.20
C GLN A 359 14.67 -7.87 -26.81
N SER A 360 15.10 -6.96 -25.94
CA SER A 360 14.62 -6.87 -24.57
C SER A 360 13.13 -6.55 -24.51
N ARG A 361 12.42 -7.37 -23.74
CA ARG A 361 10.97 -7.28 -23.50
C ARG A 361 10.76 -6.92 -22.05
N ILE A 362 10.04 -5.82 -21.83
CA ILE A 362 10.02 -5.12 -20.56
C ILE A 362 8.59 -5.02 -20.04
N LEU A 363 8.35 -5.54 -18.83
CA LEU A 363 7.13 -5.30 -18.08
C LEU A 363 7.38 -4.17 -17.09
N VAL A 364 6.53 -3.16 -17.09
CA VAL A 364 6.49 -2.11 -16.08
C VAL A 364 5.15 -2.20 -15.35
N THR A 365 5.19 -2.31 -14.03
CA THR A 365 4.00 -2.45 -13.20
C THR A 365 4.10 -1.66 -11.91
N ALA A 366 2.94 -1.32 -11.35
CA ALA A 366 2.79 -0.69 -10.04
C ALA A 366 1.41 -1.06 -9.46
N GLY A 367 1.21 -0.81 -8.16
CA GLY A 367 -0.10 -1.00 -7.51
C GLY A 367 -1.18 -0.03 -8.01
N SER A 368 -0.79 1.18 -8.45
CA SER A 368 -1.72 2.24 -8.84
C SER A 368 -1.68 2.57 -10.33
N ASN A 369 -2.82 3.03 -10.86
CA ASN A 369 -2.89 3.53 -12.24
C ASN A 369 -2.06 4.80 -12.44
N SER A 370 -2.00 5.70 -11.44
CA SER A 370 -1.24 6.96 -11.53
C SER A 370 0.26 6.73 -11.68
N ALA A 371 0.84 5.78 -10.94
CA ALA A 371 2.26 5.42 -11.08
C ALA A 371 2.55 4.85 -12.48
N CYS A 372 1.70 3.94 -12.96
CA CYS A 372 1.79 3.39 -14.32
C CYS A 372 1.67 4.48 -15.39
N ASP A 373 0.70 5.40 -15.26
CA ASP A 373 0.47 6.50 -16.20
C ASP A 373 1.69 7.44 -16.26
N THR A 374 2.31 7.72 -15.10
CA THR A 374 3.47 8.61 -15.01
C THR A 374 4.68 8.04 -15.76
N ILE A 375 5.01 6.76 -15.56
CA ILE A 375 6.12 6.13 -16.30
C ILE A 375 5.79 6.01 -17.79
N ALA A 376 4.59 5.54 -18.13
CA ALA A 376 4.19 5.35 -19.52
C ALA A 376 4.18 6.66 -20.30
N LEU A 377 3.68 7.75 -19.71
CA LEU A 377 3.68 9.06 -20.35
C LEU A 377 5.10 9.53 -20.65
N LYS A 378 6.01 9.48 -19.66
CA LYS A 378 7.42 9.87 -19.86
C LYS A 378 8.09 9.03 -20.94
N LEU A 379 7.85 7.73 -20.97
CA LEU A 379 8.38 6.87 -22.04
C LEU A 379 7.85 7.30 -23.41
N CYS A 380 6.53 7.55 -23.54
CA CYS A 380 5.96 8.07 -24.79
C CYS A 380 6.59 9.40 -25.22
N GLU A 381 6.77 10.34 -24.28
CA GLU A 381 7.36 11.65 -24.55
C GLU A 381 8.80 11.52 -25.08
N TYR A 382 9.64 10.67 -24.48
CA TYR A 382 10.98 10.41 -24.97
C TYR A 382 10.97 9.76 -26.36
N ILE A 383 10.07 8.81 -26.61
CA ILE A 383 9.96 8.13 -27.90
C ILE A 383 9.49 9.10 -29.01
N GLU A 384 8.61 10.05 -28.69
CA GLU A 384 8.09 11.03 -29.66
C GLU A 384 9.02 12.23 -29.87
N SER A 385 9.88 12.58 -28.91
CA SER A 385 10.73 13.77 -28.99
C SER A 385 12.21 13.49 -29.35
N ASN A 386 12.68 12.25 -29.19
CA ASN A 386 14.10 11.92 -29.37
C ASN A 386 14.36 11.24 -30.72
N ILE A 387 15.05 11.96 -31.63
CA ILE A 387 15.36 11.50 -32.99
C ILE A 387 16.13 10.17 -32.99
N ARG A 388 17.11 10.00 -32.10
CA ARG A 388 17.90 8.76 -32.00
C ARG A 388 17.03 7.56 -31.65
N LEU A 389 16.04 7.71 -30.77
CA LEU A 389 15.08 6.64 -30.47
C LEU A 389 14.17 6.35 -31.67
N GLN A 390 13.68 7.38 -32.36
CA GLN A 390 12.81 7.23 -33.52
C GLN A 390 13.50 6.49 -34.67
N GLU A 391 14.71 6.92 -35.03
CA GLU A 391 15.51 6.26 -36.06
C GLU A 391 15.82 4.81 -35.68
N HIS A 392 16.22 4.59 -34.42
CA HIS A 392 16.53 3.25 -33.94
C HIS A 392 15.30 2.33 -33.99
N PHE A 393 14.13 2.78 -33.53
CA PHE A 393 12.91 1.98 -33.54
C PHE A 393 12.29 1.81 -34.93
N ALA A 394 12.47 2.77 -35.84
CA ALA A 394 12.03 2.63 -37.23
C ALA A 394 12.80 1.54 -37.99
N GLN A 395 14.08 1.32 -37.63
CA GLN A 395 14.93 0.29 -38.24
C GLN A 395 14.74 -1.10 -37.62
N GLN A 396 14.10 -1.21 -36.45
CA GLN A 396 13.86 -2.49 -35.80
C GLN A 396 12.79 -3.31 -36.53
N LYS A 397 13.08 -4.61 -36.73
CA LYS A 397 12.09 -5.56 -37.27
C LYS A 397 11.08 -6.00 -36.22
N LEU A 398 11.54 -6.22 -34.99
CA LEU A 398 10.73 -6.71 -33.87
C LEU A 398 11.22 -6.04 -32.57
N PRO A 399 10.33 -5.48 -31.74
CA PRO A 399 8.92 -5.13 -32.02
C PRO A 399 8.76 -4.23 -33.26
N GLU A 400 7.60 -4.27 -33.91
CA GLU A 400 7.26 -3.35 -35.00
C GLU A 400 7.27 -1.89 -34.49
N PRO A 401 7.48 -0.88 -35.37
CA PRO A 401 7.56 0.52 -34.96
C PRO A 401 6.32 1.05 -34.19
N ASP A 402 5.13 0.55 -34.48
CA ASP A 402 3.87 0.87 -33.79
C ASP A 402 3.64 0.04 -32.50
N HIS A 403 4.54 -0.91 -32.21
CA HIS A 403 4.48 -1.81 -31.06
C HIS A 403 5.62 -1.55 -30.05
N GLN A 404 6.19 -0.35 -29.99
CA GLN A 404 7.26 -0.08 -29.02
C GLN A 404 6.74 -0.04 -27.58
N LEU A 405 5.57 0.54 -27.33
CA LEU A 405 5.00 0.68 -25.99
C LEU A 405 3.47 0.53 -25.99
N ILE A 406 2.92 -0.12 -24.95
CA ILE A 406 1.49 -0.08 -24.65
C ILE A 406 1.19 0.12 -23.16
N ARG A 407 0.30 1.06 -22.85
CA ARG A 407 -0.36 1.19 -21.56
C ARG A 407 -1.66 0.39 -21.53
N VAL A 408 -1.76 -0.61 -20.66
CA VAL A 408 -2.93 -1.50 -20.55
C VAL A 408 -3.79 -1.11 -19.35
N TYR A 409 -4.91 -0.45 -19.62
CA TYR A 409 -5.94 -0.12 -18.63
C TYR A 409 -6.89 -1.28 -18.37
N SER A 410 -7.51 -1.27 -17.19
CA SER A 410 -8.69 -2.07 -16.86
C SER A 410 -9.97 -1.24 -17.08
N ARG A 411 -11.15 -1.84 -16.86
CA ARG A 411 -12.44 -1.12 -16.94
C ARG A 411 -12.60 0.00 -15.91
N SER A 412 -11.75 0.06 -14.88
CA SER A 412 -11.78 1.19 -13.92
C SER A 412 -11.49 2.53 -14.59
N ILE A 413 -10.96 2.55 -15.82
CA ILE A 413 -10.75 3.79 -16.58
C ILE A 413 -12.05 4.57 -16.84
N TYR A 414 -13.20 3.89 -16.88
CA TYR A 414 -14.49 4.56 -17.05
C TYR A 414 -14.85 5.49 -15.89
N GLU A 415 -14.39 5.18 -14.67
CA GLU A 415 -14.58 6.02 -13.50
C GLU A 415 -13.69 7.27 -13.55
N LYS A 416 -12.42 7.10 -13.96
CA LYS A 416 -11.48 8.21 -14.17
C LYS A 416 -11.89 9.11 -15.35
N GLY A 417 -12.51 8.53 -16.37
CA GLY A 417 -12.86 9.17 -17.63
C GLY A 417 -11.67 9.32 -18.58
N PHE A 418 -11.89 9.13 -19.88
CA PHE A 418 -10.81 9.20 -20.88
C PHE A 418 -10.19 10.58 -21.03
N ALA A 419 -10.95 11.65 -20.78
CA ALA A 419 -10.46 13.04 -20.83
C ALA A 419 -9.38 13.33 -19.78
N SER A 420 -9.28 12.53 -18.72
CA SER A 420 -8.23 12.64 -17.70
C SER A 420 -6.90 11.99 -18.09
N VAL A 421 -6.86 11.29 -19.23
CA VAL A 421 -5.67 10.63 -19.75
C VAL A 421 -5.05 11.55 -20.82
N PRO A 422 -3.76 11.90 -20.71
CA PRO A 422 -3.08 12.68 -21.75
C PRO A 422 -3.23 12.04 -23.12
N SER A 423 -3.45 12.85 -24.16
CA SER A 423 -3.72 12.39 -25.53
C SER A 423 -2.66 11.43 -26.06
N LEU A 424 -1.39 11.75 -25.82
CA LEU A 424 -0.24 10.92 -26.19
C LEU A 424 -0.29 9.53 -25.52
N LEU A 425 -0.62 9.49 -24.23
CA LEU A 425 -0.75 8.22 -23.50
C LEU A 425 -1.98 7.44 -23.94
N LEU A 426 -3.10 8.12 -24.22
CA LEU A 426 -4.33 7.51 -24.70
C LEU A 426 -4.10 6.82 -26.06
N LYS A 427 -3.39 7.49 -26.99
CA LYS A 427 -2.98 6.93 -28.29
C LYS A 427 -2.17 5.64 -28.14
N ASN A 428 -1.28 5.59 -27.15
CA ASN A 428 -0.42 4.44 -26.84
C ASN A 428 -1.02 3.48 -25.78
N SER A 429 -2.34 3.29 -25.82
CA SER A 429 -3.05 2.44 -24.87
C SER A 429 -4.09 1.52 -25.53
N ASN A 430 -4.61 0.55 -24.78
CA ASN A 430 -5.79 -0.23 -25.20
C ASN A 430 -7.10 0.59 -25.17
N CYS A 431 -7.02 1.90 -24.97
CA CYS A 431 -8.14 2.84 -24.99
C CYS A 431 -8.02 3.89 -26.09
N SER A 432 -7.15 3.68 -27.10
CA SER A 432 -6.83 4.67 -28.15
C SER A 432 -8.03 5.18 -28.95
N LYS A 433 -9.13 4.41 -29.01
CA LYS A 433 -10.40 4.79 -29.65
C LYS A 433 -11.38 5.48 -28.70
N SER A 434 -10.93 5.97 -27.55
CA SER A 434 -11.77 6.51 -26.46
C SER A 434 -12.85 5.53 -25.98
N ILE A 435 -12.57 4.24 -26.15
CA ILE A 435 -13.37 3.12 -25.65
C ILE A 435 -12.42 2.08 -25.07
N TYR A 436 -12.83 1.39 -24.02
CA TYR A 436 -12.03 0.30 -23.46
C TYR A 436 -12.01 -0.90 -24.42
N ASP A 437 -10.84 -1.26 -24.95
CA ASP A 437 -10.62 -2.50 -25.69
C ASP A 437 -10.08 -3.60 -24.75
N HIS A 438 -10.72 -4.77 -24.76
CA HIS A 438 -10.22 -5.93 -24.03
C HIS A 438 -9.11 -6.61 -24.84
N ILE A 439 -7.89 -6.16 -24.62
CA ILE A 439 -6.72 -6.70 -25.30
C ILE A 439 -6.34 -8.10 -24.78
N LYS A 440 -6.14 -9.03 -25.73
CA LYS A 440 -5.71 -10.42 -25.47
C LYS A 440 -4.19 -10.50 -25.33
N ALA A 441 -3.70 -11.50 -24.60
CA ALA A 441 -2.25 -11.72 -24.43
C ALA A 441 -1.50 -11.87 -25.76
N SER A 442 -2.09 -12.49 -26.78
CA SER A 442 -1.49 -12.63 -28.12
C SER A 442 -1.23 -11.31 -28.86
N ARG A 443 -1.90 -10.22 -28.48
CA ARG A 443 -1.60 -8.87 -28.97
C ARG A 443 -0.57 -8.17 -28.09
N ILE A 444 -0.65 -8.38 -26.77
CA ILE A 444 0.31 -7.82 -25.80
C ILE A 444 1.73 -8.29 -26.09
N VAL A 445 1.91 -9.57 -26.43
CA VAL A 445 3.23 -10.17 -26.74
C VAL A 445 3.87 -9.63 -28.02
N LYS A 446 3.26 -8.67 -28.71
CA LYS A 446 3.91 -7.95 -29.82
C LYS A 446 4.70 -6.73 -29.33
N TYR A 447 4.38 -6.20 -28.15
CA TYR A 447 4.94 -4.94 -27.66
C TYR A 447 6.29 -5.09 -26.96
N GLY A 448 7.20 -4.14 -27.19
CA GLY A 448 8.52 -4.08 -26.53
C GLY A 448 8.42 -3.75 -25.05
N ILE A 449 7.66 -2.71 -24.74
CA ILE A 449 7.39 -2.23 -23.39
C ILE A 449 5.90 -2.36 -23.09
N ILE A 450 5.56 -3.03 -22.00
CA ILE A 450 4.19 -3.22 -21.54
C ILE A 450 4.05 -2.56 -20.17
N VAL A 451 3.15 -1.59 -20.06
CA VAL A 451 2.87 -0.89 -18.79
C VAL A 451 1.46 -1.23 -18.31
N ALA A 452 1.34 -1.89 -17.16
CA ALA A 452 0.06 -2.34 -16.61
C ALA A 452 0.11 -2.40 -15.08
N THR A 453 -1.03 -2.20 -14.40
CA THR A 453 -1.07 -2.38 -12.93
C THR A 453 -0.89 -3.84 -12.54
N LEU A 454 -0.46 -4.12 -11.31
CA LEU A 454 -0.26 -5.50 -10.80
C LEU A 454 -1.51 -6.37 -11.03
N CYS A 455 -2.69 -5.87 -10.68
CA CYS A 455 -3.96 -6.57 -10.91
C CYS A 455 -4.26 -6.81 -12.41
N THR A 456 -3.87 -5.89 -13.29
CA THR A 456 -4.02 -6.06 -14.75
C THR A 456 -3.05 -7.09 -15.30
N VAL A 457 -1.81 -7.15 -14.80
CA VAL A 457 -0.84 -8.21 -15.11
C VAL A 457 -1.41 -9.57 -14.71
N ALA A 458 -2.01 -9.68 -13.53
CA ALA A 458 -2.67 -10.90 -13.08
C ALA A 458 -3.75 -11.38 -14.04
N ARG A 459 -4.61 -10.46 -14.53
CA ARG A 459 -5.62 -10.78 -15.55
C ARG A 459 -4.97 -11.31 -16.83
N LEU A 460 -3.88 -10.70 -17.27
CA LEU A 460 -3.16 -11.15 -18.47
C LEU A 460 -2.54 -12.54 -18.29
N VAL A 461 -2.04 -12.87 -17.09
CA VAL A 461 -1.58 -14.24 -16.76
C VAL A 461 -2.73 -15.25 -16.89
N THR A 462 -3.93 -14.91 -16.41
CA THR A 462 -5.15 -15.72 -16.61
C THR A 462 -5.42 -15.91 -18.11
N ASP A 463 -5.27 -14.85 -18.90
CA ASP A 463 -5.39 -14.85 -20.36
C ASP A 463 -4.13 -15.37 -21.07
N THR A 464 -3.38 -16.28 -20.46
CA THR A 464 -2.24 -17.01 -21.04
C THR A 464 -0.94 -16.23 -21.27
N LEU A 465 -0.79 -14.99 -20.80
CA LEU A 465 0.44 -14.21 -20.99
C LEU A 465 1.69 -14.95 -20.50
N GLY A 466 1.58 -15.65 -19.37
CA GLY A 466 2.72 -16.39 -18.85
C GLY A 466 3.11 -17.63 -19.67
N ARG A 467 2.35 -18.04 -20.69
CA ARG A 467 2.81 -19.12 -21.60
C ARG A 467 3.97 -18.72 -22.49
N TYR A 468 4.12 -17.42 -22.76
CA TYR A 468 5.02 -16.92 -23.79
C TYR A 468 6.47 -16.78 -23.31
N ASN A 469 6.69 -16.68 -21.98
CA ASN A 469 8.01 -16.63 -21.34
C ASN A 469 9.05 -15.74 -22.09
N PHE A 470 8.67 -14.49 -22.37
CA PHE A 470 9.45 -13.59 -23.22
C PHE A 470 10.01 -12.38 -22.48
N PHE A 471 9.60 -12.14 -21.24
CA PHE A 471 10.07 -11.00 -20.47
C PHE A 471 11.52 -11.18 -20.04
N THR A 472 12.32 -10.15 -20.31
CA THR A 472 13.72 -10.04 -19.89
C THR A 472 13.86 -9.20 -18.62
N HIS A 473 12.96 -8.24 -18.43
CA HIS A 473 13.00 -7.30 -17.32
C HIS A 473 11.59 -7.03 -16.81
N ILE A 474 11.44 -7.01 -15.48
CA ILE A 474 10.20 -6.66 -14.78
C ILE A 474 10.52 -5.51 -13.81
N PHE A 475 9.91 -4.35 -14.04
CA PHE A 475 9.98 -3.20 -13.15
C PHE A 475 8.70 -3.14 -12.32
N ILE A 476 8.83 -3.13 -10.99
CA ILE A 476 7.74 -2.88 -10.05
C ILE A 476 8.04 -1.53 -9.37
N ASP A 477 7.38 -0.46 -9.81
CA ASP A 477 7.50 0.86 -9.19
C ASP A 477 6.51 1.05 -8.04
N GLU A 478 6.84 1.98 -7.14
CA GLU A 478 6.15 2.17 -5.85
C GLU A 478 6.00 0.85 -5.06
N ALA A 479 6.99 -0.04 -5.15
CA ALA A 479 6.97 -1.36 -4.52
C ALA A 479 6.88 -1.29 -2.98
N GLY A 480 7.29 -0.17 -2.38
CA GLY A 480 7.11 0.10 -0.95
C GLY A 480 5.65 0.28 -0.52
N ALA A 481 4.76 0.61 -1.46
CA ALA A 481 3.33 0.87 -1.24
C ALA A 481 2.43 -0.36 -1.51
N SER A 482 3.01 -1.51 -1.87
CA SER A 482 2.29 -2.76 -2.10
C SER A 482 2.54 -3.77 -0.98
N THR A 483 1.54 -4.62 -0.70
CA THR A 483 1.79 -5.78 0.19
C THR A 483 2.74 -6.75 -0.52
N GLU A 484 3.45 -7.59 0.23
CA GLU A 484 4.29 -8.62 -0.37
C GLU A 484 3.51 -9.53 -1.34
N PRO A 485 2.33 -10.09 -0.99
CA PRO A 485 1.55 -10.89 -1.94
C PRO A 485 1.08 -10.13 -3.18
N GLU A 486 0.84 -8.83 -3.07
CA GLU A 486 0.49 -8.00 -4.22
C GLU A 486 1.69 -7.83 -5.17
N ALA A 487 2.88 -7.55 -4.65
CA ALA A 487 4.09 -7.45 -5.45
C ALA A 487 4.41 -8.79 -6.16
N LEU A 488 4.14 -9.93 -5.51
CA LEU A 488 4.28 -11.26 -6.11
C LEU A 488 3.45 -11.44 -7.38
N ILE A 489 2.32 -10.74 -7.54
CA ILE A 489 1.51 -10.81 -8.77
C ILE A 489 2.33 -10.40 -10.01
N GLY A 490 3.21 -9.41 -9.87
CA GLY A 490 4.05 -8.93 -10.97
C GLY A 490 5.20 -9.89 -11.33
N ILE A 491 5.47 -10.87 -10.47
CA ILE A 491 6.61 -11.79 -10.60
C ILE A 491 6.11 -13.19 -10.96
N MET A 492 5.11 -13.71 -10.24
CA MET A 492 4.62 -15.08 -10.36
C MET A 492 3.83 -15.28 -11.64
N GLY A 493 4.20 -16.32 -12.40
CA GLY A 493 3.64 -16.58 -13.73
C GLY A 493 4.24 -15.71 -14.85
N ILE A 494 5.12 -14.75 -14.51
CA ILE A 494 5.84 -13.91 -15.47
C ILE A 494 7.33 -14.30 -15.50
N LYS A 495 8.01 -14.24 -14.34
CA LYS A 495 9.41 -14.69 -14.22
C LYS A 495 9.45 -16.22 -14.22
N GLN A 496 9.96 -16.80 -15.30
CA GLN A 496 10.16 -18.25 -15.41
C GLN A 496 11.61 -18.64 -15.73
N THR A 497 12.41 -17.71 -16.27
CA THR A 497 13.84 -17.90 -16.54
C THR A 497 14.71 -17.24 -15.47
N ALA A 498 15.94 -17.74 -15.36
CA ALA A 498 16.97 -17.11 -14.55
C ALA A 498 17.30 -15.70 -15.07
N ASP A 499 17.37 -15.55 -16.40
CA ASP A 499 17.78 -14.33 -17.12
C ASP A 499 16.73 -13.20 -17.13
N CYS A 500 15.55 -13.43 -16.53
CA CYS A 500 14.56 -12.38 -16.33
C CYS A 500 14.87 -11.60 -15.04
N HIS A 501 15.32 -10.36 -15.17
CA HIS A 501 15.68 -9.51 -14.03
C HIS A 501 14.46 -8.79 -13.44
N VAL A 502 14.37 -8.71 -12.10
CA VAL A 502 13.31 -7.97 -11.40
C VAL A 502 13.90 -6.74 -10.72
N ILE A 503 13.35 -5.58 -11.02
CA ILE A 503 13.74 -4.29 -10.45
C ILE A 503 12.58 -3.79 -9.59
N LEU A 504 12.82 -3.60 -8.30
CA LEU A 504 11.87 -2.99 -7.36
C LEU A 504 12.28 -1.54 -7.13
N SER A 505 11.41 -0.59 -7.45
CA SER A 505 11.62 0.82 -7.17
C SER A 505 10.61 1.31 -6.15
N GLY A 506 11.03 2.21 -5.27
CA GLY A 506 10.10 2.87 -4.35
C GLY A 506 10.77 3.47 -3.13
N ASP A 507 9.93 3.73 -2.13
CA ASP A 507 10.35 4.26 -0.84
C ASP A 507 9.54 3.61 0.29
N HIS A 508 10.17 2.69 1.02
CA HIS A 508 9.55 1.98 2.13
C HIS A 508 9.29 2.87 3.37
N LYS A 509 9.81 4.11 3.39
CA LYS A 509 9.58 5.09 4.46
C LYS A 509 8.40 6.02 4.16
N GLN A 510 7.85 6.00 2.95
CA GLN A 510 6.57 6.63 2.60
C GLN A 510 5.40 5.68 2.86
N LEU A 511 4.18 6.08 2.44
CA LEU A 511 2.96 5.29 2.61
C LEU A 511 3.14 3.83 2.13
N GLY A 512 2.82 2.90 3.03
CA GLY A 512 2.76 1.47 2.74
C GLY A 512 1.41 1.06 2.18
N ALA A 513 1.21 -0.26 2.06
CA ALA A 513 -0.04 -0.81 1.56
C ALA A 513 -1.25 -0.47 2.44
N VAL A 514 -2.40 -0.28 1.80
CA VAL A 514 -3.68 -0.07 2.50
C VAL A 514 -4.23 -1.42 2.92
N ILE A 515 -4.25 -1.66 4.23
CA ILE A 515 -4.76 -2.88 4.85
C ILE A 515 -5.93 -2.51 5.74
N LYS A 516 -6.99 -3.30 5.67
CA LYS A 516 -8.27 -2.98 6.32
C LYS A 516 -8.32 -3.61 7.70
N SER A 517 -7.73 -4.80 7.85
CA SER A 517 -7.54 -5.45 9.15
C SER A 517 -6.31 -4.91 9.89
N ASN A 518 -6.54 -4.20 11.00
CA ASN A 518 -5.48 -3.81 11.93
C ASN A 518 -4.70 -5.03 12.46
N ARG A 519 -5.39 -6.18 12.62
CA ARG A 519 -4.77 -7.45 13.05
C ARG A 519 -3.81 -7.97 11.99
N ALA A 520 -4.22 -8.04 10.72
CA ALA A 520 -3.32 -8.47 9.65
C ALA A 520 -2.13 -7.51 9.48
N ALA A 521 -2.39 -6.20 9.56
CA ALA A 521 -1.36 -5.17 9.46
C ALA A 521 -0.29 -5.30 10.56
N SER A 522 -0.70 -5.47 11.82
CA SER A 522 0.22 -5.59 12.98
C SER A 522 0.99 -6.90 12.99
N LEU A 523 0.42 -7.96 12.42
CA LEU A 523 1.08 -9.26 12.26
C LEU A 523 2.07 -9.31 11.09
N GLY A 524 2.18 -8.25 10.28
CA GLY A 524 3.24 -8.08 9.29
C GLY A 524 2.79 -7.98 7.84
N LEU A 525 1.48 -8.05 7.53
CA LEU A 525 0.99 -7.89 6.15
C LEU A 525 1.28 -6.48 5.59
N SER A 526 1.43 -5.49 6.47
CA SER A 526 1.76 -4.09 6.13
C SER A 526 3.17 -3.90 5.58
N ARG A 527 4.04 -4.88 5.78
CA ARG A 527 5.42 -4.86 5.30
C ARG A 527 5.46 -5.29 3.84
N SER A 528 6.03 -4.44 2.99
CA SER A 528 6.19 -4.73 1.56
C SER A 528 7.32 -5.73 1.31
N LEU A 529 7.32 -6.35 0.12
CA LEU A 529 8.43 -7.19 -0.36
C LEU A 529 9.76 -6.42 -0.33
N MET A 530 9.74 -5.16 -0.79
CA MET A 530 10.91 -4.29 -0.80
C MET A 530 11.44 -4.03 0.60
N GLU A 531 10.56 -3.69 1.55
CA GLU A 531 10.94 -3.48 2.95
C GLU A 531 11.47 -4.75 3.62
N ARG A 532 10.91 -5.92 3.28
CA ARG A 532 11.44 -7.19 3.76
C ARG A 532 12.85 -7.44 3.25
N LEU A 533 13.05 -7.31 1.94
CA LEU A 533 14.35 -7.54 1.31
C LEU A 533 15.42 -6.59 1.86
N LEU A 534 15.14 -5.29 1.96
CA LEU A 534 16.08 -4.29 2.49
C LEU A 534 16.55 -4.55 3.93
N GLN A 535 15.81 -5.33 4.71
CA GLN A 535 16.21 -5.74 6.06
C GLN A 535 16.89 -7.12 6.11
N SER A 536 16.96 -7.84 5.00
CA SER A 536 17.65 -9.13 4.92
C SER A 536 19.17 -8.95 4.90
N ASP A 537 19.92 -9.94 5.40
CA ASP A 537 21.37 -9.83 5.59
C ASP A 537 22.14 -9.43 4.33
N CYS A 538 21.65 -9.82 3.15
CA CYS A 538 22.31 -9.54 1.89
C CYS A 538 21.92 -8.20 1.25
N TYR A 539 20.98 -7.44 1.83
CA TYR A 539 20.61 -6.08 1.39
C TYR A 539 20.72 -5.05 2.52
N LYS A 540 20.84 -5.44 3.78
CA LYS A 540 20.98 -4.45 4.85
C LYS A 540 22.26 -3.64 4.63
N SER A 541 22.20 -2.35 4.95
CA SER A 541 23.41 -1.54 5.04
C SER A 541 24.20 -1.98 6.29
N ASP A 542 25.52 -1.92 6.21
CA ASP A 542 26.38 -2.08 7.38
C ASP A 542 26.32 -0.81 8.28
N GLU A 543 27.03 -0.86 9.41
CA GLU A 543 27.08 0.25 10.38
C GLU A 543 27.68 1.54 9.79
N ASN A 544 28.48 1.41 8.74
CA ASN A 544 29.10 2.53 8.03
C ASN A 544 28.23 3.05 6.87
N GLY A 545 27.03 2.51 6.69
CA GLY A 545 26.12 2.86 5.61
C GLY A 545 26.50 2.26 4.25
N ASN A 546 27.49 1.37 4.18
CA ASN A 546 27.82 0.65 2.94
C ASN A 546 26.78 -0.44 2.68
N TYR A 547 26.58 -0.75 1.41
CA TYR A 547 25.67 -1.79 0.98
C TYR A 547 26.13 -2.39 -0.34
N ASP A 548 25.65 -3.60 -0.66
CA ASP A 548 25.94 -4.25 -1.93
C ASP A 548 25.24 -3.51 -3.09
N ARG A 549 26.02 -2.72 -3.83
CA ARG A 549 25.55 -1.95 -4.99
C ARG A 549 25.09 -2.82 -6.17
N ASN A 550 25.45 -4.11 -6.16
CA ASN A 550 24.95 -5.07 -7.16
C ASN A 550 23.50 -5.49 -6.91
N ARG A 551 22.99 -5.27 -5.69
CA ARG A 551 21.64 -5.66 -5.26
C ARG A 551 20.74 -4.47 -5.03
N GLN A 552 21.29 -3.32 -4.69
CA GLN A 552 20.50 -2.10 -4.51
C GLN A 552 21.27 -0.85 -4.91
N MET A 553 20.55 0.21 -5.23
CA MET A 553 21.07 1.57 -5.27
C MET A 553 20.15 2.49 -4.46
N ARG A 554 20.76 3.42 -3.71
CA ARG A 554 20.06 4.42 -2.92
C ARG A 554 20.29 5.82 -3.49
N LEU A 555 19.25 6.43 -4.03
CA LEU A 555 19.31 7.80 -4.54
C LEU A 555 19.25 8.78 -3.35
N CYS A 556 20.19 9.72 -3.27
CA CYS A 556 20.25 10.68 -2.15
C CYS A 556 20.03 12.15 -2.55
N ARG A 557 20.13 12.49 -3.84
CA ARG A 557 20.01 13.88 -4.33
C ARG A 557 18.56 14.24 -4.62
N ASN A 558 17.99 15.21 -3.89
CA ASN A 558 16.62 15.71 -4.06
C ASN A 558 16.58 16.92 -5.01
N TYR A 559 15.79 16.83 -6.07
CA TYR A 559 15.63 17.86 -7.10
C TYR A 559 14.26 18.54 -7.06
N ARG A 560 13.51 18.41 -5.95
CA ARG A 560 12.13 18.88 -5.83
C ARG A 560 12.00 20.11 -4.96
N SER A 561 12.56 20.06 -3.76
CA SER A 561 12.14 20.89 -2.64
C SER A 561 13.23 21.84 -2.18
N HIS A 562 12.83 22.97 -1.62
CA HIS A 562 13.70 23.92 -0.95
C HIS A 562 14.59 23.21 0.11
N PRO A 563 15.87 23.58 0.26
CA PRO A 563 16.79 22.91 1.18
C PRO A 563 16.27 22.76 2.62
N GLN A 564 15.58 23.77 3.17
CA GLN A 564 14.99 23.68 4.52
C GLN A 564 13.81 22.70 4.61
N ILE A 565 13.02 22.56 3.54
CA ILE A 565 11.93 21.56 3.48
C ILE A 565 12.55 20.16 3.42
N VAL A 566 13.59 19.97 2.59
CA VAL A 566 14.35 18.71 2.51
C VAL A 566 14.91 18.36 3.89
N ARG A 567 15.53 19.34 4.56
CA ARG A 567 16.13 19.15 5.89
C ARG A 567 15.14 18.56 6.90
N LEU A 568 13.90 19.06 6.98
CA LEU A 568 12.89 18.55 7.92
C LEU A 568 12.67 17.04 7.79
N PHE A 569 12.30 16.57 6.58
CA PHE A 569 12.00 15.15 6.40
C PHE A 569 13.27 14.30 6.31
N ASN A 570 14.41 14.89 5.94
CA ASN A 570 15.71 14.22 5.94
C ASN A 570 16.16 13.85 7.36
N GLU A 571 16.05 14.78 8.31
CA GLU A 571 16.36 14.52 9.72
C GLU A 571 15.37 13.53 10.34
N LEU A 572 14.07 13.67 10.06
CA LEU A 572 13.04 12.80 10.63
C LEU A 572 13.09 11.36 10.10
N TYR A 573 13.36 11.17 8.80
CA TYR A 573 13.14 9.88 8.15
C TYR A 573 14.33 9.33 7.40
N TYR A 574 15.34 10.12 7.02
CA TYR A 574 16.42 9.66 6.13
C TYR A 574 17.83 9.87 6.70
N ASN A 575 17.95 9.99 8.03
CA ASN A 575 19.23 10.04 8.74
C ASN A 575 20.18 11.16 8.27
N GLY A 576 19.65 12.24 7.69
CA GLY A 576 20.49 13.31 7.16
C GLY A 576 21.17 13.00 5.81
N GLU A 577 20.90 11.84 5.19
CA GLU A 577 21.59 11.38 3.97
C GLU A 577 21.20 12.18 2.70
N LEU A 578 20.05 12.87 2.69
CA LEU A 578 19.57 13.58 1.51
C LEU A 578 20.30 14.90 1.24
N LYS A 579 20.55 15.16 -0.04
CA LYS A 579 21.22 16.35 -0.56
C LYS A 579 20.27 17.16 -1.41
N ALA A 580 19.94 18.38 -1.01
CA ALA A 580 19.11 19.28 -1.84
C ALA A 580 19.91 19.76 -3.06
N GLN A 581 19.31 19.65 -4.25
CA GLN A 581 19.87 19.97 -5.56
C GLN A 581 18.84 20.66 -6.48
N ALA A 582 17.66 21.01 -5.95
CA ALA A 582 16.64 21.71 -6.71
C ALA A 582 17.13 23.11 -7.14
N PRO A 583 16.85 23.57 -8.36
CA PRO A 583 17.22 24.90 -8.82
C PRO A 583 16.61 26.00 -7.93
N ALA A 584 17.41 27.00 -7.57
CA ALA A 584 16.97 28.10 -6.68
C ALA A 584 15.74 28.84 -7.23
N MET A 585 15.63 29.00 -8.55
CA MET A 585 14.49 29.65 -9.21
C MET A 585 13.14 28.95 -8.96
N ASP A 586 13.16 27.62 -8.83
CA ASP A 586 11.94 26.81 -8.65
C ASP A 586 11.48 26.76 -7.19
N VAL A 587 12.42 26.93 -6.24
CA VAL A 587 12.16 26.74 -4.81
C VAL A 587 12.06 28.04 -4.01
N ASN A 588 12.49 29.17 -4.57
CA ASN A 588 12.45 30.48 -3.90
C ASN A 588 11.27 31.36 -4.34
N LEU A 589 10.27 30.81 -5.05
CA LEU A 589 9.11 31.57 -5.53
C LEU A 589 8.36 32.33 -4.42
N ALA A 590 8.29 31.77 -3.21
CA ALA A 590 7.64 32.39 -2.07
C ALA A 590 8.57 33.28 -1.21
N ALA A 591 9.85 33.39 -1.54
CA ALA A 591 10.84 34.07 -0.69
C ALA A 591 10.50 35.55 -0.44
N ASN A 592 9.94 36.23 -1.43
CA ASN A 592 9.55 37.65 -1.32
C ASN A 592 8.10 37.85 -0.86
N TRP A 593 7.39 36.78 -0.50
CA TRP A 593 6.01 36.89 -0.10
C TRP A 593 5.89 37.51 1.30
N SER A 594 5.15 38.60 1.43
CA SER A 594 5.12 39.43 2.65
C SER A 594 4.58 38.71 3.90
N VAL A 595 3.89 37.59 3.73
CA VAL A 595 3.38 36.77 4.85
C VAL A 595 4.43 35.79 5.37
N LEU A 596 5.42 35.44 4.56
CA LEU A 596 6.56 34.62 4.97
C LEU A 596 7.56 35.50 5.73
N THR A 597 7.53 35.43 7.05
CA THR A 597 8.37 36.25 7.95
C THR A 597 9.86 35.99 7.80
N ASN A 598 10.24 34.79 7.34
CA ASN A 598 11.63 34.41 7.10
C ASN A 598 11.80 33.81 5.69
N PRO A 599 12.29 34.59 4.71
CA PRO A 599 12.51 34.13 3.33
C PRO A 599 13.43 32.90 3.21
N GLN A 600 14.33 32.69 4.17
CA GLN A 600 15.29 31.58 4.17
C GLN A 600 14.72 30.28 4.73
N PHE A 601 13.52 30.33 5.34
CA PHE A 601 12.85 29.18 5.94
C PHE A 601 11.38 29.12 5.48
N PRO A 602 11.10 28.60 4.27
CA PRO A 602 9.76 28.63 3.68
C PRO A 602 8.88 27.48 4.21
N ILE A 603 8.78 27.39 5.53
CA ILE A 603 7.88 26.48 6.24
C ILE A 603 7.15 27.32 7.29
N ILE A 604 5.82 27.35 7.22
CA ILE A 604 4.96 28.06 8.15
C ILE A 604 4.18 27.05 8.98
N PHE A 605 4.15 27.24 10.29
CA PHE A 605 3.17 26.59 11.15
C PHE A 605 2.16 27.62 11.64
N GLN A 606 0.93 27.55 11.14
CA GLN A 606 -0.19 28.39 11.56
C GLN A 606 -0.95 27.70 12.69
N ALA A 607 -0.79 28.22 13.90
CA ALA A 607 -1.53 27.73 15.06
C ALA A 607 -3.01 28.12 14.94
N THR A 608 -3.90 27.14 15.12
CA THR A 608 -5.36 27.32 15.13
C THR A 608 -5.98 26.52 16.27
N HIS A 609 -6.87 27.12 17.06
CA HIS A 609 -7.54 26.47 18.18
C HIS A 609 -9.02 26.13 17.88
N GLY A 610 -9.35 25.89 16.61
CA GLY A 610 -10.70 25.50 16.20
C GLY A 610 -11.06 24.10 16.71
N VAL A 611 -12.35 23.84 16.93
CA VAL A 611 -12.85 22.56 17.44
C VAL A 611 -12.99 21.52 16.32
N THR A 612 -12.65 20.26 16.59
CA THR A 612 -12.90 19.16 15.66
C THR A 612 -14.36 18.73 15.71
N ASN A 613 -15.04 18.76 14.57
CA ASN A 613 -16.38 18.22 14.39
C ASN A 613 -16.34 16.90 13.61
N ARG A 614 -17.41 16.11 13.71
CA ARG A 614 -17.62 14.86 12.94
C ARG A 614 -18.88 14.98 12.08
N GLU A 615 -18.86 14.33 10.92
CA GLU A 615 -20.03 14.24 10.04
C GLU A 615 -21.09 13.29 10.64
N GLN A 616 -22.39 13.60 10.52
CA GLN A 616 -23.45 12.84 11.20
C GLN A 616 -23.54 11.37 10.75
N ASN A 617 -23.21 11.09 9.50
CA ASN A 617 -23.31 9.76 8.88
C ASN A 617 -21.94 9.18 8.47
N SER A 618 -20.83 9.70 9.03
CA SER A 618 -19.48 9.22 8.72
C SER A 618 -18.56 9.34 9.92
N THR A 619 -17.51 8.51 9.96
CA THR A 619 -16.43 8.63 10.94
C THR A 619 -15.43 9.75 10.60
N SER A 620 -15.58 10.40 9.45
CA SER A 620 -14.69 11.49 9.01
C SER A 620 -14.85 12.75 9.87
N SER A 621 -13.74 13.46 10.08
CA SER A 621 -13.68 14.69 10.88
C SER A 621 -13.44 15.93 10.00
N TYR A 622 -13.83 17.10 10.49
CA TYR A 622 -13.57 18.40 9.86
C TYR A 622 -13.36 19.49 10.92
N ASN A 623 -12.75 20.61 10.51
CA ASN A 623 -12.49 21.78 11.34
C ASN A 623 -12.73 23.05 10.50
N ASN A 624 -13.77 23.80 10.85
CA ASN A 624 -14.20 24.99 10.11
C ASN A 624 -13.15 26.09 10.12
N LEU A 625 -12.53 26.35 11.27
CA LEU A 625 -11.53 27.41 11.42
C LEU A 625 -10.31 27.14 10.53
N GLU A 626 -9.82 25.89 10.53
CA GLU A 626 -8.72 25.52 9.63
C GLU A 626 -9.09 25.72 8.16
N ALA A 627 -10.31 25.34 7.76
CA ALA A 627 -10.77 25.48 6.38
C ALA A 627 -10.84 26.96 5.94
N GLU A 628 -11.26 27.85 6.83
CA GLU A 628 -11.28 29.29 6.60
C GLU A 628 -9.89 29.90 6.48
N VAL A 629 -8.96 29.50 7.36
CA VAL A 629 -7.55 29.90 7.32
C VAL A 629 -6.90 29.45 6.01
N ILE A 630 -7.17 28.23 5.56
CA ILE A 630 -6.68 27.73 4.27
C ILE A 630 -7.17 28.60 3.12
N CYS A 631 -8.47 28.93 3.10
CA CYS A 631 -9.01 29.82 2.06
C CYS A 631 -8.37 31.21 2.09
N TRP A 632 -8.01 31.72 3.28
CA TRP A 632 -7.29 32.99 3.40
C TRP A 632 -5.89 32.91 2.80
N TYR A 633 -5.13 31.85 3.09
CA TYR A 633 -3.81 31.64 2.51
C TYR A 633 -3.86 31.53 0.98
N VAL A 634 -4.81 30.74 0.46
CA VAL A 634 -5.03 30.65 -1.00
C VAL A 634 -5.29 32.05 -1.57
N LYS A 635 -6.25 32.80 -1.00
CA LYS A 635 -6.55 34.16 -1.45
C LYS A 635 -5.32 35.06 -1.46
N ARG A 636 -4.48 35.02 -0.42
CA ARG A 636 -3.26 35.84 -0.33
C ARG A 636 -2.23 35.42 -1.38
N LEU A 637 -1.95 34.13 -1.52
CA LEU A 637 -0.99 33.63 -2.51
C LEU A 637 -1.36 34.03 -3.94
N ILE A 638 -2.64 33.95 -4.29
CA ILE A 638 -3.14 34.31 -5.62
C ILE A 638 -3.19 35.84 -5.80
N ASN A 639 -3.75 36.59 -4.86
CA ASN A 639 -3.91 38.04 -4.99
C ASN A 639 -2.58 38.79 -4.94
N ASP A 640 -1.63 38.31 -4.12
CA ASP A 640 -0.29 38.86 -4.03
C ASP A 640 0.60 38.41 -5.22
N ARG A 641 0.04 37.66 -6.17
CA ARG A 641 0.69 37.15 -7.39
C ARG A 641 1.95 36.34 -7.11
N VAL A 642 1.93 35.55 -6.05
CA VAL A 642 3.03 34.62 -5.72
C VAL A 642 3.02 33.44 -6.68
N VAL A 643 1.83 32.87 -6.93
CA VAL A 643 1.62 31.68 -7.78
C VAL A 643 0.21 31.66 -8.40
N GLY A 644 -0.03 30.76 -9.37
CA GLY A 644 -1.35 30.44 -9.92
C GLY A 644 -2.17 29.49 -9.02
N GLN A 645 -3.42 29.20 -9.39
CA GLN A 645 -4.28 28.27 -8.61
C GLN A 645 -3.76 26.83 -8.71
N GLU A 646 -3.31 26.46 -9.89
CA GLU A 646 -2.76 25.15 -10.26
C GLU A 646 -1.46 24.81 -9.51
N ASP A 647 -0.74 25.82 -9.04
CA ASP A 647 0.50 25.70 -8.25
C ASP A 647 0.24 25.36 -6.78
N VAL A 648 -0.99 25.54 -6.30
CA VAL A 648 -1.37 25.32 -4.91
C VAL A 648 -2.05 23.96 -4.75
N GLY A 649 -1.53 23.17 -3.81
CA GLY A 649 -2.15 21.93 -3.37
C GLY A 649 -2.57 21.99 -1.92
N ILE A 650 -3.75 21.46 -1.62
CA ILE A 650 -4.26 21.32 -0.26
C ILE A 650 -4.32 19.85 0.11
N VAL A 651 -3.65 19.51 1.21
CA VAL A 651 -3.63 18.16 1.78
C VAL A 651 -4.53 18.13 3.02
N ALA A 652 -5.64 17.43 2.92
CA ALA A 652 -6.60 17.23 4.00
C ALA A 652 -6.73 15.73 4.30
N PRO A 653 -6.24 15.23 5.43
CA PRO A 653 -6.22 13.79 5.71
C PRO A 653 -7.62 13.18 5.86
N TYR A 654 -8.64 13.99 6.18
CA TYR A 654 -10.01 13.57 6.36
C TYR A 654 -10.89 13.99 5.17
N THR A 655 -11.66 13.05 4.63
CA THR A 655 -12.53 13.27 3.47
C THR A 655 -13.54 14.41 3.70
N ALA A 656 -14.15 14.49 4.88
CA ALA A 656 -15.07 15.57 5.25
C ALA A 656 -14.40 16.94 5.22
N GLN A 657 -13.16 17.07 5.71
CA GLN A 657 -12.39 18.30 5.60
C GLN A 657 -12.09 18.65 4.14
N GLY A 658 -11.69 17.67 3.33
CA GLY A 658 -11.45 17.87 1.90
C GLY A 658 -12.69 18.38 1.17
N LYS A 659 -13.86 17.78 1.42
CA LYS A 659 -15.16 18.22 0.87
C LYS A 659 -15.49 19.65 1.30
N LEU A 660 -15.34 19.97 2.59
CA LEU A 660 -15.58 21.31 3.14
C LEU A 660 -14.70 22.36 2.45
N VAL A 661 -13.39 22.12 2.42
CA VAL A 661 -12.42 23.05 1.82
C VAL A 661 -12.68 23.24 0.33
N THR A 662 -12.95 22.15 -0.41
CA THR A 662 -13.29 22.20 -1.84
C THR A 662 -14.50 23.11 -2.08
N LYS A 663 -15.58 22.93 -1.30
CA LYS A 663 -16.80 23.75 -1.41
C LYS A 663 -16.51 25.23 -1.13
N LEU A 664 -15.71 25.53 -0.11
CA LEU A 664 -15.36 26.91 0.26
C LEU A 664 -14.44 27.59 -0.78
N LEU A 665 -13.53 26.84 -1.41
CA LEU A 665 -12.67 27.38 -2.47
C LEU A 665 -13.46 27.69 -3.73
N GLN A 666 -14.36 26.78 -4.13
CA GLN A 666 -15.25 26.98 -5.26
C GLN A 666 -16.14 28.21 -5.07
N SER A 667 -16.76 28.37 -3.90
CA SER A 667 -17.61 29.54 -3.63
C SER A 667 -16.83 30.87 -3.59
N LYS A 668 -15.51 30.81 -3.33
CA LYS A 668 -14.62 31.96 -3.32
C LYS A 668 -13.89 32.21 -4.65
N GLY A 669 -14.19 31.44 -5.70
CA GLY A 669 -13.62 31.63 -7.05
C GLY A 669 -12.28 30.94 -7.30
N TYR A 670 -11.93 29.91 -6.52
CA TYR A 670 -10.69 29.15 -6.67
C TYR A 670 -10.91 27.67 -7.05
N PRO A 671 -11.62 27.36 -8.16
CA PRO A 671 -11.98 25.98 -8.52
C PRO A 671 -10.80 25.13 -8.98
N ASN A 672 -9.67 25.74 -9.36
CA ASN A 672 -8.51 25.03 -9.92
C ASN A 672 -7.46 24.65 -8.87
N VAL A 673 -7.69 25.00 -7.60
CA VAL A 673 -6.83 24.56 -6.49
C VAL A 673 -7.11 23.09 -6.18
N GLU A 674 -6.07 22.26 -6.20
CA GLU A 674 -6.21 20.83 -6.01
C GLU A 674 -6.36 20.48 -4.52
N VAL A 675 -7.46 19.82 -4.14
CA VAL A 675 -7.68 19.32 -2.78
C VAL A 675 -7.66 17.80 -2.79
N GLY A 676 -6.89 17.19 -1.89
CA GLY A 676 -6.77 15.73 -1.80
C GLY A 676 -6.31 15.23 -0.45
N SER A 677 -6.44 13.92 -0.23
CA SER A 677 -5.87 13.25 0.93
C SER A 677 -4.38 13.00 0.77
N VAL A 678 -3.71 12.62 1.87
CA VAL A 678 -2.28 12.25 1.86
C VAL A 678 -2.01 11.12 0.84
N GLU A 679 -2.91 10.13 0.74
CA GLU A 679 -2.83 9.03 -0.20
C GLU A 679 -2.90 9.49 -1.65
N THR A 680 -3.83 10.40 -1.97
CA THR A 680 -3.98 10.90 -3.34
C THR A 680 -2.78 11.74 -3.81
N TYR A 681 -2.06 12.34 -2.86
CA TYR A 681 -0.85 13.14 -3.11
C TYR A 681 0.43 12.29 -3.18
N GLN A 682 0.38 10.98 -2.93
CA GLN A 682 1.54 10.11 -3.12
C GLN A 682 1.96 10.12 -4.61
N GLY A 683 3.26 10.33 -4.85
CA GLY A 683 3.81 10.54 -6.20
C GLY A 683 3.54 11.91 -6.83
N ARG A 684 2.62 12.72 -6.28
CA ARG A 684 2.35 14.10 -6.74
C ARG A 684 3.20 15.12 -5.97
N GLU A 685 3.26 16.33 -6.51
CA GLU A 685 3.99 17.47 -5.96
C GLU A 685 3.32 18.78 -6.40
N LYS A 686 3.46 19.84 -5.60
CA LYS A 686 2.98 21.18 -5.92
C LYS A 686 4.00 22.23 -5.49
N THR A 687 3.98 23.37 -6.16
CA THR A 687 4.83 24.52 -5.83
C THR A 687 4.61 24.92 -4.38
N ILE A 688 3.34 25.05 -3.97
CA ILE A 688 2.94 25.35 -2.60
C ILE A 688 2.01 24.25 -2.07
N ILE A 689 2.27 23.77 -0.86
CA ILE A 689 1.38 22.84 -0.14
C ILE A 689 0.87 23.49 1.12
N ILE A 690 -0.45 23.42 1.31
CA ILE A 690 -1.13 23.81 2.54
C ILE A 690 -1.80 22.56 3.13
N ALA A 691 -1.41 22.17 4.34
CA ALA A 691 -1.96 20.99 5.00
C ALA A 691 -2.89 21.38 6.16
N SER A 692 -4.10 20.81 6.18
CA SER A 692 -5.03 20.89 7.31
C SER A 692 -4.82 19.67 8.22
N LEU A 693 -4.52 19.87 9.50
CA LEU A 693 -4.26 18.77 10.43
C LEU A 693 -5.53 18.33 11.18
N VAL A 694 -6.58 19.16 11.18
CA VAL A 694 -7.98 18.94 11.61
C VAL A 694 -8.18 18.66 13.10
N LYS A 695 -7.32 17.83 13.70
CA LYS A 695 -7.47 17.31 15.05
C LYS A 695 -7.06 18.34 16.10
N SER A 696 -8.02 18.69 16.93
CA SER A 696 -7.93 19.61 18.05
C SER A 696 -8.57 18.98 19.28
N PHE A 697 -7.88 19.04 20.41
CA PHE A 697 -8.33 18.56 21.73
C PHE A 697 -8.82 17.10 21.72
N THR A 698 -8.30 16.28 20.80
CA THR A 698 -8.71 14.90 20.57
C THR A 698 -7.51 14.06 20.10
N ASN A 699 -7.67 12.73 20.06
CA ASN A 699 -6.65 11.83 19.51
C ASN A 699 -6.45 12.09 18.00
N MET A 700 -5.19 12.16 17.55
CA MET A 700 -4.82 12.40 16.16
C MET A 700 -5.21 11.26 15.20
N GLY A 701 -5.56 10.07 15.72
CA GLY A 701 -6.00 8.94 14.91
C GLY A 701 -4.90 8.48 13.93
N PHE A 702 -5.24 8.30 12.65
CA PHE A 702 -4.29 7.78 11.66
C PHE A 702 -3.14 8.75 11.33
N MET A 703 -3.24 10.04 11.71
CA MET A 703 -2.14 10.99 11.56
C MET A 703 -0.96 10.70 12.50
N CYS A 704 -1.09 9.75 13.43
CA CYS A 704 0.03 9.19 14.20
C CYS A 704 0.98 8.33 13.34
N ASN A 705 0.66 8.03 12.09
CA ASN A 705 1.53 7.22 11.24
C ASN A 705 2.66 8.10 10.65
N PRO A 706 3.94 7.84 10.99
CA PRO A 706 5.07 8.64 10.52
C PRO A 706 5.22 8.63 8.99
N ARG A 707 4.80 7.55 8.32
CA ARG A 707 4.83 7.46 6.84
C ARG A 707 3.88 8.47 6.19
N ARG A 708 2.73 8.77 6.82
CA ARG A 708 1.80 9.81 6.35
C ARG A 708 2.39 11.20 6.51
N VAL A 709 3.03 11.46 7.64
CA VAL A 709 3.71 12.73 7.92
C VAL A 709 4.86 12.95 6.92
N ASN A 710 5.68 11.93 6.67
CA ASN A 710 6.73 11.96 5.64
C ASN A 710 6.18 12.32 4.25
N VAL A 711 5.10 11.68 3.80
CA VAL A 711 4.45 12.05 2.53
C VAL A 711 4.01 13.51 2.55
N LEU A 712 3.27 13.93 3.58
CA LEU A 712 2.75 15.29 3.72
C LEU A 712 3.85 16.35 3.65
N LEU A 713 4.94 16.19 4.41
CA LEU A 713 6.06 17.14 4.46
C LEU A 713 6.85 17.22 3.14
N SER A 714 6.83 16.15 2.33
CA SER A 714 7.67 16.02 1.12
C SER A 714 6.97 16.31 -0.21
N ARG A 715 5.78 16.94 -0.17
CA ARG A 715 5.01 17.31 -1.37
C ARG A 715 5.35 18.71 -1.92
N ALA A 716 5.80 19.62 -1.05
CA ALA A 716 6.04 21.02 -1.40
C ALA A 716 7.35 21.22 -2.14
N LYS A 717 7.37 22.07 -3.17
CA LYS A 717 8.62 22.53 -3.80
C LYS A 717 9.18 23.77 -3.11
N ALA A 718 8.38 24.84 -3.06
CA ALA A 718 8.84 26.16 -2.63
C ALA A 718 8.36 26.53 -1.22
N LEU A 719 7.11 26.23 -0.87
CA LEU A 719 6.53 26.65 0.41
C LEU A 719 5.62 25.56 1.02
N LEU A 720 5.83 25.27 2.30
CA LEU A 720 5.01 24.37 3.10
C LEU A 720 4.27 25.14 4.20
N ILE A 721 2.94 25.08 4.23
CA ILE A 721 2.11 25.68 5.28
C ILE A 721 1.36 24.57 6.01
N LEU A 722 1.57 24.46 7.32
CA LEU A 722 0.85 23.53 8.19
C LEU A 722 -0.15 24.32 9.03
N VAL A 723 -1.43 23.95 8.97
CA VAL A 723 -2.51 24.57 9.74
C VAL A 723 -3.02 23.54 10.74
N GLY A 724 -2.97 23.86 12.04
CA GLY A 724 -3.46 22.95 13.07
C GLY A 724 -3.26 23.42 14.50
N ASN A 725 -3.75 22.62 15.45
CA ASN A 725 -3.71 22.93 16.86
C ASN A 725 -2.41 22.46 17.53
N PRO A 726 -1.50 23.38 17.93
CA PRO A 726 -0.20 23.01 18.50
C PRO A 726 -0.32 22.26 19.84
N VAL A 727 -1.37 22.53 20.63
CA VAL A 727 -1.61 21.87 21.93
C VAL A 727 -1.89 20.38 21.73
N THR A 728 -2.57 20.03 20.64
CA THR A 728 -2.89 18.62 20.30
C THR A 728 -1.70 17.95 19.62
N LEU A 729 -1.08 18.65 18.67
CA LEU A 729 -0.04 18.10 17.80
C LEU A 729 1.30 17.89 18.53
N ARG A 730 1.59 18.64 19.61
CA ARG A 730 2.83 18.50 20.40
C ARG A 730 3.03 17.11 21.03
N HIS A 731 1.96 16.32 21.14
CA HIS A 731 2.03 14.96 21.65
C HIS A 731 2.64 13.96 20.65
N HIS A 732 2.84 14.38 19.40
CA HIS A 732 3.54 13.59 18.39
C HIS A 732 4.95 14.14 18.16
N SER A 733 5.96 13.27 18.23
CA SER A 733 7.37 13.65 18.09
C SER A 733 7.65 14.48 16.83
N ASP A 734 7.15 14.03 15.68
CA ASP A 734 7.46 14.64 14.39
C ASP A 734 6.85 16.04 14.27
N PHE A 735 5.59 16.22 14.66
CA PHE A 735 4.97 17.54 14.66
C PHE A 735 5.59 18.46 15.72
N LYS A 736 5.94 17.94 16.90
CA LYS A 736 6.67 18.70 17.92
C LYS A 736 7.99 19.22 17.37
N PHE A 737 8.74 18.38 16.65
CA PHE A 737 9.97 18.77 15.98
C PHE A 737 9.73 19.90 14.95
N VAL A 738 8.76 19.72 14.04
CA VAL A 738 8.44 20.74 13.03
C VAL A 738 7.98 22.07 13.66
N ILE A 739 7.14 22.01 14.70
CA ILE A 739 6.69 23.21 15.43
C ILE A 739 7.88 23.93 16.06
N ASN A 740 8.82 23.20 16.65
CA ASN A 740 10.01 23.77 17.28
C ASN A 740 10.94 24.44 16.25
N GLU A 741 11.15 23.82 15.08
CA GLU A 741 11.92 24.47 14.00
C GLU A 741 11.22 25.74 13.52
N CYS A 742 9.89 25.74 13.34
CA CYS A 742 9.15 26.96 12.98
C CYS A 742 9.27 28.05 14.06
N LYS A 743 9.27 27.69 15.36
CA LYS A 743 9.49 28.66 16.45
C LYS A 743 10.89 29.26 16.38
N LYS A 744 11.91 28.41 16.22
CA LYS A 744 13.32 28.81 16.12
C LYS A 744 13.56 29.75 14.94
N HIS A 745 12.89 29.53 13.81
CA HIS A 745 13.05 30.31 12.59
C HIS A 745 12.06 31.47 12.44
N GLY A 746 11.20 31.72 13.44
CA GLY A 746 10.26 32.85 13.44
C GLY A 746 9.06 32.69 12.51
N THR A 747 8.76 31.47 12.06
CA THR A 747 7.65 31.14 11.15
C THR A 747 6.51 30.34 11.83
N TYR A 748 6.57 30.23 13.16
CA TYR A 748 5.45 29.80 14.00
C TYR A 748 4.50 30.98 14.24
N LEU A 749 3.30 30.92 13.69
CA LEU A 749 2.32 32.01 13.74
C LEU A 749 1.26 31.69 14.80
N LEU A 750 1.41 32.31 15.98
CA LEU A 750 0.47 32.27 17.11
C LEU A 750 -0.04 33.67 17.44
N LYS A 751 -1.33 33.80 17.79
CA LYS A 751 -2.03 35.02 18.20
C LYS A 751 -1.13 35.98 19.01
N LYS A 752 -0.81 37.15 18.44
CA LYS A 752 -0.47 38.37 19.19
C LYS A 752 -1.48 39.42 18.74
N ARG A 753 -2.06 40.16 19.69
CA ARG A 753 -3.24 41.02 19.51
C ARG A 753 -3.10 42.10 18.41
N ASP A 754 -1.89 42.51 18.02
CA ASP A 754 -1.70 43.76 17.25
C ASP A 754 -0.87 43.68 15.95
N SER A 755 -1.04 42.67 15.08
CA SER A 755 -0.32 42.68 13.79
C SER A 755 -1.22 42.39 12.59
N GLY A 756 -1.39 43.40 11.71
CA GLY A 756 -2.20 43.37 10.48
C GLY A 756 -1.69 42.44 9.37
N GLN A 757 -0.93 41.39 9.69
CA GLN A 757 -0.30 40.46 8.73
C GLN A 757 -1.03 39.10 8.62
N ARG A 758 -2.22 38.93 9.24
CA ARG A 758 -2.87 37.62 9.44
C ARG A 758 -4.38 37.60 9.08
N PRO A 759 -5.02 36.43 8.92
CA PRO A 759 -6.44 36.36 8.58
C PRO A 759 -7.35 37.08 9.59
N HIS A 760 -8.13 38.07 9.14
CA HIS A 760 -9.15 38.73 9.98
C HIS A 760 -10.19 37.76 10.57
N ILE A 761 -10.37 36.59 9.97
CA ILE A 761 -11.32 35.58 10.47
C ILE A 761 -10.84 34.92 11.77
N LEU A 762 -9.51 34.90 12.00
CA LEU A 762 -8.95 34.53 13.30
C LEU A 762 -9.23 35.58 14.38
N ILE A 763 -9.61 36.82 14.00
CA ILE A 763 -9.96 37.92 14.92
C ILE A 763 -11.44 37.82 15.30
N LYS A 764 -12.34 37.57 14.34
CA LYS A 764 -13.79 37.49 14.57
C LYS A 764 -14.26 36.28 15.38
N ALA A 765 -13.55 35.16 15.31
CA ALA A 765 -13.89 33.96 16.10
C ALA A 765 -13.67 34.16 17.60
N ASP A 766 -12.88 35.16 18.00
CA ASP A 766 -12.66 35.52 19.40
C ASP A 766 -13.84 36.34 19.98
N GLU A 767 -14.47 37.24 19.20
CA GLU A 767 -15.61 38.05 19.65
C GLU A 767 -16.84 37.21 20.02
N SER A 768 -16.94 35.98 19.52
CA SER A 768 -18.02 35.05 19.84
C SER A 768 -17.81 34.20 21.10
N ASN A 769 -16.66 34.32 21.78
CA ASN A 769 -16.29 33.48 22.94
C ASN A 769 -15.88 34.26 24.21
N GLU A 770 -16.01 35.59 24.26
CA GLU A 770 -15.65 36.37 25.45
C GLU A 770 -16.84 36.57 26.41
N GLU A 771 -17.01 35.64 27.35
CA GLU A 771 -17.35 35.97 28.74
C GLU A 771 -16.25 35.45 29.67
N SER A 772 -15.73 36.35 30.50
CA SER A 772 -14.83 36.17 31.66
C SER A 772 -13.30 36.27 31.49
N SER A 773 -12.84 37.45 31.97
CA SER A 773 -11.66 37.77 32.79
C SER A 773 -10.25 37.92 32.20
N SER A 774 -9.74 39.10 32.53
CA SER A 774 -8.47 39.80 32.36
C SER A 774 -7.20 39.19 32.96
N GLU A 775 -6.14 39.24 32.13
CA GLU A 775 -4.74 39.67 32.39
C GLU A 775 -3.77 38.85 33.29
N PRO A 776 -2.44 38.97 33.05
CA PRO A 776 -1.58 37.82 32.72
C PRO A 776 -0.48 37.54 33.76
N GLU A 777 0.08 36.31 33.76
CA GLU A 777 1.49 36.05 34.05
C GLU A 777 1.88 34.58 33.77
N ASP A 778 3.17 34.39 33.51
CA ASP A 778 3.85 33.20 32.99
C ASP A 778 3.72 31.93 33.85
N GLU A 779 2.97 30.91 33.44
CA GLU A 779 3.17 29.51 33.86
C GLU A 779 2.60 28.52 32.84
N ASP A 780 3.39 28.15 31.82
CA ASP A 780 2.99 27.14 30.82
C ASP A 780 3.71 25.78 31.04
N ASP A 781 3.97 25.45 32.31
CA ASP A 781 4.60 24.20 32.74
C ASP A 781 3.99 23.69 34.06
N LYS A 782 2.71 23.28 34.02
CA LYS A 782 2.09 22.20 34.85
C LYS A 782 0.57 22.17 34.67
N LEU A 783 0.10 21.39 33.71
CA LEU A 783 -1.27 20.85 33.74
C LEU A 783 -1.24 19.38 33.36
N ILE A 784 -1.29 18.52 34.36
CA ILE A 784 -1.62 17.09 34.23
C ILE A 784 -3.15 17.00 34.21
N PRO A 785 -3.81 16.48 33.15
CA PRO A 785 -5.25 16.32 33.16
C PRO A 785 -5.70 15.09 33.96
N SER A 786 -6.65 15.31 34.87
CA SER A 786 -7.23 14.36 35.82
C SER A 786 -8.25 13.37 35.22
N TYR A 787 -7.93 12.72 34.10
CA TYR A 787 -8.75 11.65 33.51
C TYR A 787 -7.92 10.39 33.26
N ALA A 788 -7.38 9.86 34.35
CA ALA A 788 -6.81 8.51 34.41
C ALA A 788 -7.21 7.84 35.72
N ARG A 789 -8.52 7.84 36.03
CA ARG A 789 -9.11 6.97 37.06
C ARG A 789 -10.51 6.55 36.62
N MET A 790 -10.58 5.43 35.91
CA MET A 790 -11.71 4.52 36.04
C MET A 790 -11.14 3.12 36.22
N GLN A 791 -11.64 2.47 37.28
CA GLN A 791 -11.07 1.33 37.96
C GLN A 791 -11.15 0.06 37.12
N GLN A 792 -10.04 -0.68 37.05
CA GLN A 792 -10.07 -2.13 36.96
C GLN A 792 -9.37 -2.64 38.21
N HIS A 793 -10.11 -3.25 39.13
CA HIS A 793 -9.59 -4.34 39.94
C HIS A 793 -10.75 -5.22 40.38
N THR A 794 -10.84 -6.42 39.80
CA THR A 794 -11.23 -7.61 40.53
C THR A 794 -9.95 -8.29 41.01
N ASP A 795 -9.88 -8.46 42.33
CA ASP A 795 -9.29 -9.54 43.12
C ASP A 795 -7.92 -10.11 42.73
N ALA A 796 -6.94 -9.88 43.60
CA ALA A 796 -6.57 -10.88 44.61
C ALA A 796 -5.41 -10.34 45.47
N ALA A 797 -5.68 -10.20 46.76
CA ALA A 797 -4.75 -9.79 47.78
C ALA A 797 -3.90 -10.99 48.27
N ILE A 798 -2.60 -10.74 48.38
CA ILE A 798 -1.74 -11.06 49.54
C ILE A 798 -1.37 -12.54 49.79
N HIS A 799 -0.06 -12.83 49.87
CA HIS A 799 0.55 -13.39 51.09
C HIS A 799 2.09 -13.43 51.08
N LYS A 800 2.67 -12.77 52.09
CA LYS A 800 3.79 -13.20 52.99
C LYS A 800 4.18 -11.97 53.82
N ILE A 801 3.59 -11.70 54.99
CA ILE A 801 3.79 -12.34 56.30
C ILE A 801 5.27 -12.61 56.62
N LYS A 802 5.77 -11.88 57.63
CA LYS A 802 6.69 -12.41 58.64
C LYS A 802 5.86 -12.67 59.91
N ALA A 803 5.78 -13.95 60.27
CA ALA A 803 5.45 -14.45 61.62
C ALA A 803 6.73 -14.37 62.47
N HIS A 804 6.78 -14.43 63.81
CA HIS A 804 5.94 -15.01 64.87
C HIS A 804 6.58 -14.57 66.23
N PRO A 805 6.15 -15.01 67.43
CA PRO A 805 5.00 -15.83 67.87
C PRO A 805 4.15 -15.07 68.94
N THR A 806 3.12 -15.54 69.67
CA THR A 806 2.72 -16.83 70.29
C THR A 806 1.26 -16.70 70.80
N ASN A 807 0.54 -17.84 70.88
CA ASN A 807 -0.50 -18.26 71.86
C ASN A 807 -1.55 -17.22 72.33
N GLU A 808 -2.85 -17.35 72.09
CA GLU A 808 -3.85 -18.42 72.30
C GLU A 808 -4.92 -17.86 73.25
N ASN A 809 -6.16 -18.04 72.79
CA ASN A 809 -7.39 -18.23 73.56
C ASN A 809 -8.16 -17.02 74.13
N ASP A 810 -9.35 -16.91 73.52
CA ASP A 810 -10.68 -16.89 74.13
C ASP A 810 -11.50 -15.60 74.07
N GLN A 811 -12.55 -15.71 73.23
CA GLN A 811 -13.96 -15.47 73.55
C GLN A 811 -14.38 -14.03 73.83
N LEU A 812 -15.06 -13.42 72.87
CA LEU A 812 -16.53 -13.41 72.70
C LEU A 812 -17.22 -12.36 73.57
N ALA A 813 -17.66 -11.33 72.84
CA ALA A 813 -19.00 -10.76 72.87
C ALA A 813 -19.40 -9.80 73.99
N ASN A 814 -20.28 -8.91 73.54
CA ASN A 814 -21.27 -8.11 74.26
C ASN A 814 -20.74 -6.81 74.88
N SER A 815 -21.07 -5.62 74.38
CA SER A 815 -22.31 -4.99 73.88
C SER A 815 -22.71 -3.86 74.84
N PHE A 816 -23.28 -2.83 74.21
CA PHE A 816 -24.25 -1.87 74.74
C PHE A 816 -23.82 -0.55 75.38
N LYS A 817 -24.48 0.49 74.83
CA LYS A 817 -25.01 1.73 75.46
C LYS A 817 -23.99 2.88 75.62
N ILE A 818 -24.30 4.17 75.41
CA ILE A 818 -25.56 4.94 75.35
C ILE A 818 -25.26 6.39 74.86
N SER A 819 -26.32 7.09 74.41
CA SER A 819 -26.50 8.58 74.30
C SER A 819 -25.83 9.34 73.15
N MET A 820 -26.62 9.91 72.22
CA MET A 820 -27.12 11.32 72.18
C MET A 820 -26.01 12.36 72.02
N SER A 821 -26.09 13.42 71.21
CA SER A 821 -27.02 13.88 70.18
C SER A 821 -26.48 15.23 69.66
N LYS A 822 -26.60 15.46 68.35
CA LYS A 822 -26.75 16.76 67.66
C LYS A 822 -25.64 17.83 67.80
N LEU A 823 -24.99 18.11 66.67
CA LEU A 823 -25.05 19.41 65.99
C LEU A 823 -24.51 19.28 64.55
N SER A 824 -25.39 19.62 63.60
CA SER A 824 -25.16 19.99 62.19
C SER A 824 -24.16 21.17 62.09
N ILE A 825 -23.40 21.39 61.02
CA ILE A 825 -23.68 21.35 59.57
C ILE A 825 -22.47 20.79 58.83
#